data_AF-A0A5C7EJ35-F1
#
_entry.id   AF-A0A5C7EJ35-F1
#
_cell.length_a   1.000
_cell.length_b   1.000
_cell.length_c   1.000
_cell.angle_alpha   90.00
_cell.angle_beta   90.00
_cell.angle_gamma   90.00
#
_symmetry.space_group_name_H-M   'P 1'
#
loop_
_entity.id
_entity.type
_entity.pdbx_description
1 polymer ?
#
loop_
_entity_poly.entity_id
_entity_poly.type
_entity_poly.pdbx_seq_one_letter_code
_entity_poly.pdbx_strand_id
1 'polypeptide(L)'
;MGIVSYAQNFEDVILWRALGDIPDGCYIDIGAWHPVVDSVSKAFYEHGWRGIHVEPTTEHVNLLRADRPDETVVQAVVSDRPGVIPFYEIPGSGLSTARKDIALEHQAKLGCEMVETLVTAVTLDSLLALAPSDDIHWLKIDVEGFEREVLSGWNESPRRPWIIVVEATYPNTQSDTYADWEPLILDKGYRLVYRDGLNRFYLHEQHPELGERFIYPPNVFDGFQLSGTGTSMTSWLVHNHQKVVAQLETKLAAAESKLRDAEKTANEMQLQAARQEAALREELNALREALERAREEAAECERSLRAKYEQVLAEAQREAQAQLRGLLEREQELAEHLLQQQRKSHQAALEQARAHAEREAALEEELKALRAALERTRDETVERERKLQMQAQQAVDRARREVESHLKQWAARERKFAEELERLHVQASQAREAAERAYAEREAALEEELKTLRQALERAREEAAERERSLREASEQTLAEARREAQAQIQALLEREHELHARLLAEQQTRHGIELQLAEKTHLLNIAIEQKNRLDAELAHYTEQSRKLADELARIHRSYTWRLTLPLRRLGAWLAPRRRRDASTPDSALLVGDIFPAPRTKAWPGDDGTPKTDPSFVPAEPAKEQQQIDAPAKNDERQ
;
A
#
# COMPACT_ATOMS: atom_id res chain seq x y z
N MET A 1 -24.65 -57.37 -12.89
CA MET A 1 -24.75 -55.90 -12.75
C MET A 1 -25.45 -55.66 -11.43
N GLY A 2 -24.97 -54.70 -10.64
CA GLY A 2 -25.64 -54.33 -9.39
C GLY A 2 -26.88 -53.47 -9.65
N ILE A 3 -27.79 -53.43 -8.68
CA ILE A 3 -29.00 -52.59 -8.70
C ILE A 3 -28.86 -51.40 -7.76
N VAL A 4 -29.72 -50.39 -7.93
CA VAL A 4 -30.01 -49.45 -6.85
C VAL A 4 -31.09 -50.09 -5.98
N SER A 5 -30.81 -50.24 -4.70
CA SER A 5 -31.77 -50.77 -3.72
C SER A 5 -32.62 -49.65 -3.17
N TYR A 6 -33.93 -49.87 -3.21
CA TYR A 6 -34.99 -49.00 -2.70
C TYR A 6 -35.69 -49.61 -1.48
N ALA A 7 -35.54 -50.92 -1.26
CA ALA A 7 -36.22 -51.65 -0.21
C ALA A 7 -35.70 -51.35 1.21
N GLN A 8 -36.57 -51.53 2.20
CA GLN A 8 -36.28 -51.25 3.61
C GLN A 8 -35.20 -52.19 4.18
N ASN A 9 -35.26 -53.47 3.84
CA ASN A 9 -34.41 -54.51 4.41
C ASN A 9 -33.69 -55.35 3.33
N PHE A 10 -33.39 -54.72 2.19
CA PHE A 10 -32.66 -55.31 1.06
C PHE A 10 -33.33 -56.55 0.43
N GLU A 11 -34.66 -56.60 0.49
CA GLU A 11 -35.49 -57.62 -0.16
C GLU A 11 -35.24 -57.64 -1.67
N ASP A 12 -35.15 -56.46 -2.28
CA ASP A 12 -34.84 -56.28 -3.69
C ASP A 12 -33.46 -56.84 -4.06
N VAL A 13 -32.43 -56.64 -3.23
CA VAL A 13 -31.08 -57.16 -3.45
C VAL A 13 -31.05 -58.68 -3.41
N ILE A 14 -31.68 -59.30 -2.41
CA ILE A 14 -31.68 -60.77 -2.30
C ILE A 14 -32.49 -61.43 -3.43
N LEU A 15 -33.62 -60.81 -3.81
CA LEU A 15 -34.42 -61.25 -4.96
C LEU A 15 -33.64 -61.06 -6.25
N TRP A 16 -32.94 -59.94 -6.43
CA TRP A 16 -32.14 -59.67 -7.62
C TRP A 16 -30.96 -60.62 -7.76
N ARG A 17 -30.32 -61.02 -6.65
CA ARG A 17 -29.29 -62.06 -6.68
C ARG A 17 -29.85 -63.40 -7.18
N ALA A 18 -31.09 -63.72 -6.82
CA ALA A 18 -31.73 -64.96 -7.24
C ALA A 18 -32.22 -64.90 -8.69
N LEU A 19 -32.77 -63.77 -9.12
CA LEU A 19 -33.59 -63.67 -10.33
C LEU A 19 -33.07 -62.68 -11.40
N GLY A 20 -32.06 -61.86 -11.10
CA GLY A 20 -31.62 -60.76 -11.97
C GLY A 20 -31.01 -61.18 -13.31
N ASP A 21 -30.79 -62.48 -13.52
CA ASP A 21 -30.40 -63.06 -14.81
C ASP A 21 -31.61 -63.27 -15.76
N ILE A 22 -32.85 -63.10 -15.27
CA ILE A 22 -34.08 -63.33 -16.02
C ILE A 22 -34.52 -62.03 -16.72
N PRO A 23 -34.69 -62.05 -18.06
CA PRO A 23 -35.23 -60.92 -18.79
C PRO A 23 -36.75 -60.80 -18.59
N ASP A 24 -37.26 -59.57 -18.53
CA ASP A 24 -38.69 -59.25 -18.58
C ASP A 24 -39.54 -60.05 -17.56
N GLY A 25 -39.03 -60.17 -16.33
CA GLY A 25 -39.72 -60.94 -15.29
C GLY A 25 -41.00 -60.28 -14.78
N CYS A 26 -41.79 -61.08 -14.07
CA CYS A 26 -43.10 -60.69 -13.54
C CYS A 26 -43.16 -60.85 -12.02
N TYR A 27 -43.79 -59.90 -11.34
CA TYR A 27 -43.93 -59.90 -9.89
C TYR A 27 -45.33 -59.46 -9.43
N ILE A 28 -45.65 -59.78 -8.18
CA ILE A 28 -46.85 -59.27 -7.50
C ILE A 28 -46.43 -58.71 -6.15
N ASP A 29 -46.79 -57.47 -5.88
CA ASP A 29 -46.44 -56.71 -4.69
C ASP A 29 -47.72 -56.37 -3.92
N ILE A 30 -48.03 -57.15 -2.87
CA ILE A 30 -49.22 -56.96 -2.03
C ILE A 30 -48.83 -56.15 -0.80
N GLY A 31 -49.43 -54.98 -0.66
CA GLY A 31 -48.98 -53.97 0.31
C GLY A 31 -47.89 -53.06 -0.26
N ALA A 32 -48.04 -52.67 -1.53
CA ALA A 32 -46.98 -51.96 -2.26
C ALA A 32 -46.66 -50.56 -1.69
N TRP A 33 -47.59 -49.95 -0.94
CA TRP A 33 -47.44 -48.67 -0.26
C TRP A 33 -46.85 -47.55 -1.15
N HIS A 34 -45.55 -47.27 -1.10
CA HIS A 34 -44.93 -46.19 -1.88
C HIS A 34 -44.11 -46.71 -3.08
N PRO A 35 -44.21 -46.10 -4.28
CA PRO A 35 -43.50 -46.58 -5.48
C PRO A 35 -41.95 -46.43 -5.47
N VAL A 36 -41.36 -45.85 -4.41
CA VAL A 36 -39.94 -45.42 -4.38
C VAL A 36 -39.36 -45.54 -2.97
N VAL A 37 -40.08 -45.09 -1.94
CA VAL A 37 -39.69 -45.27 -0.54
C VAL A 37 -40.00 -46.70 -0.16
N ASP A 38 -38.99 -47.43 0.34
CA ASP A 38 -39.09 -48.83 0.78
C ASP A 38 -39.64 -49.80 -0.30
N SER A 39 -39.54 -49.41 -1.58
CA SER A 39 -40.10 -50.17 -2.70
C SER A 39 -39.21 -51.37 -3.05
N VAL A 40 -39.74 -52.58 -2.90
CA VAL A 40 -39.07 -53.81 -3.37
C VAL A 40 -39.09 -53.90 -4.90
N SER A 41 -40.13 -53.36 -5.53
CA SER A 41 -40.42 -53.48 -6.96
C SER A 41 -39.71 -52.46 -7.86
N LYS A 42 -39.30 -51.29 -7.35
CA LYS A 42 -38.67 -50.21 -8.16
C LYS A 42 -37.44 -50.69 -8.93
N ALA A 43 -36.53 -51.40 -8.26
CA ALA A 43 -35.32 -51.91 -8.89
C ALA A 43 -35.63 -52.84 -10.07
N PHE A 44 -36.64 -53.70 -9.95
CA PHE A 44 -37.06 -54.61 -11.01
C PHE A 44 -37.69 -53.85 -12.19
N TYR A 45 -38.57 -52.89 -11.89
CA TYR A 45 -39.22 -52.06 -12.91
C TYR A 45 -38.21 -51.30 -13.79
N GLU A 46 -37.18 -50.72 -13.18
CA GLU A 46 -36.10 -50.02 -13.89
C GLU A 46 -35.28 -50.96 -14.81
N HIS A 47 -35.32 -52.26 -14.53
CA HIS A 47 -34.68 -53.30 -15.33
C HIS A 47 -35.64 -54.02 -16.28
N GLY A 48 -36.80 -53.42 -16.59
CA GLY A 48 -37.74 -53.91 -17.60
C GLY A 48 -38.77 -54.92 -17.11
N TRP A 49 -38.76 -55.28 -15.83
CA TRP A 49 -39.76 -56.17 -15.26
C TRP A 49 -41.11 -55.47 -15.14
N ARG A 50 -42.20 -56.23 -15.19
CA ARG A 50 -43.56 -55.70 -15.08
C ARG A 50 -44.38 -56.51 -14.09
N GLY A 51 -45.08 -55.83 -13.19
CA GLY A 51 -45.83 -56.49 -12.12
C GLY A 51 -47.25 -56.00 -11.88
N ILE A 52 -47.82 -56.53 -10.80
CA ILE A 52 -49.08 -56.08 -10.21
C ILE A 52 -48.80 -55.50 -8.83
N HIS A 53 -49.32 -54.32 -8.56
CA HIS A 53 -49.31 -53.70 -7.24
C HIS A 53 -50.71 -53.77 -6.63
N VAL A 54 -50.79 -54.10 -5.35
CA VAL A 54 -52.05 -54.11 -4.61
C VAL A 54 -51.92 -53.19 -3.40
N GLU A 55 -52.77 -52.18 -3.35
CA GLU A 55 -52.74 -51.14 -2.33
C GLU A 55 -54.15 -50.58 -2.10
N PRO A 56 -54.71 -50.61 -0.88
CA PRO A 56 -56.05 -50.09 -0.62
C PRO A 56 -56.16 -48.56 -0.62
N THR A 57 -55.12 -47.84 -0.16
CA THR A 57 -55.20 -46.41 0.06
C THR A 57 -55.13 -45.61 -1.24
N THR A 58 -56.08 -44.69 -1.42
CA THR A 58 -56.24 -43.91 -2.67
C THR A 58 -55.00 -43.08 -3.00
N GLU A 59 -54.36 -42.47 -2.00
CA GLU A 59 -53.14 -41.68 -2.18
C GLU A 59 -52.02 -42.51 -2.81
N HIS A 60 -51.70 -43.64 -2.19
CA HIS A 60 -50.62 -44.54 -2.62
C HIS A 60 -50.90 -45.19 -3.97
N VAL A 61 -52.14 -45.58 -4.24
CA VAL A 61 -52.56 -46.06 -5.58
C VAL A 61 -52.29 -45.01 -6.66
N ASN A 62 -52.58 -43.74 -6.39
CA ASN A 62 -52.34 -42.68 -7.37
C ASN A 62 -50.84 -42.45 -7.60
N LEU A 63 -50.03 -42.53 -6.55
CA LEU A 63 -48.57 -42.47 -6.66
C LEU A 63 -48.02 -43.65 -7.49
N LEU A 64 -48.48 -44.88 -7.20
CA LEU A 64 -48.09 -46.09 -7.95
C LEU A 64 -48.45 -45.97 -9.42
N ARG A 65 -49.69 -45.55 -9.76
CA ARG A 65 -50.11 -45.35 -11.16
C ARG A 65 -49.31 -44.28 -11.89
N ALA A 66 -48.89 -43.23 -11.19
CA ALA A 66 -48.08 -42.17 -11.78
C ALA A 66 -46.65 -42.64 -12.07
N ASP A 67 -46.03 -43.41 -11.16
CA ASP A 67 -44.65 -43.90 -11.30
C ASP A 67 -44.55 -45.21 -12.10
N ARG A 68 -45.67 -45.94 -12.27
CA ARG A 68 -45.81 -47.21 -13.02
C ARG A 68 -47.01 -47.17 -13.99
N PRO A 69 -46.99 -46.29 -15.01
CA PRO A 69 -48.13 -46.10 -15.91
C PRO A 69 -48.47 -47.33 -16.78
N ASP A 70 -47.53 -48.27 -16.93
CA ASP A 70 -47.62 -49.47 -17.75
C ASP A 70 -47.72 -50.77 -16.93
N GLU A 71 -47.92 -50.67 -15.61
CA GLU A 71 -48.19 -51.81 -14.73
C GLU A 71 -49.62 -51.78 -14.18
N THR A 72 -50.07 -52.92 -13.65
CA THR A 72 -51.42 -53.04 -13.11
C THR A 72 -51.44 -52.65 -11.63
N VAL A 73 -52.26 -51.67 -11.27
CA VAL A 73 -52.46 -51.24 -9.87
C VAL A 73 -53.89 -51.53 -9.42
N VAL A 74 -54.04 -52.49 -8.52
CA VAL A 74 -55.31 -52.93 -7.94
C VAL A 74 -55.57 -52.20 -6.63
N GLN A 75 -56.60 -51.36 -6.62
CA GLN A 75 -57.03 -50.67 -5.40
C GLN A 75 -57.93 -51.56 -4.55
N ALA A 76 -57.33 -52.42 -3.73
CA ALA A 76 -58.04 -53.38 -2.90
C ALA A 76 -57.17 -53.87 -1.74
N VAL A 77 -57.81 -54.50 -0.75
CA VAL A 77 -57.15 -55.42 0.17
C VAL A 77 -57.26 -56.84 -0.37
N VAL A 78 -56.31 -57.70 0.02
CA VAL A 78 -56.35 -59.13 -0.32
C VAL A 78 -56.85 -59.91 0.89
N SER A 79 -57.81 -60.80 0.70
CA SER A 79 -58.50 -61.50 1.79
C SER A 79 -58.89 -62.94 1.41
N ASP A 80 -59.52 -63.65 2.34
CA ASP A 80 -59.96 -65.04 2.19
C ASP A 80 -61.16 -65.18 1.23
N ARG A 81 -61.87 -64.07 0.98
CA ARG A 81 -63.05 -64.00 0.12
C ARG A 81 -63.17 -62.63 -0.57
N PRO A 82 -63.83 -62.54 -1.75
CA PRO A 82 -64.14 -61.25 -2.35
C PRO A 82 -65.25 -60.53 -1.57
N GLY A 83 -65.23 -59.19 -1.58
CA GLY A 83 -66.28 -58.42 -0.93
C GLY A 83 -65.88 -56.97 -0.63
N VAL A 84 -66.48 -56.41 0.42
CA VAL A 84 -66.13 -55.10 0.97
C VAL A 84 -65.90 -55.30 2.47
N ILE A 85 -64.74 -54.87 2.96
CA ILE A 85 -64.36 -55.02 4.38
C ILE A 85 -63.89 -53.68 4.98
N PRO A 86 -63.98 -53.52 6.31
CA PRO A 86 -63.35 -52.40 6.99
C PRO A 86 -61.83 -52.43 6.82
N PHE A 87 -61.26 -51.25 6.60
CA PHE A 87 -59.83 -51.00 6.55
C PHE A 87 -59.49 -49.77 7.39
N TYR A 88 -58.43 -49.87 8.17
CA TYR A 88 -58.02 -48.85 9.12
C TYR A 88 -56.76 -48.19 8.60
N GLU A 89 -56.96 -47.05 7.93
CA GLU A 89 -55.88 -46.28 7.35
C GLU A 89 -55.19 -45.43 8.42
N ILE A 90 -53.86 -45.48 8.44
CA ILE A 90 -52.98 -44.65 9.28
C ILE A 90 -52.13 -43.80 8.33
N PRO A 91 -52.58 -42.58 7.98
CA PRO A 91 -51.95 -41.78 6.93
C PRO A 91 -50.46 -41.55 7.14
N GLY A 92 -49.68 -41.74 6.08
CA GLY A 92 -48.24 -41.45 6.07
C GLY A 92 -47.33 -42.41 6.86
N SER A 93 -47.85 -43.53 7.39
CA SER A 93 -47.09 -44.42 8.29
C SER A 93 -46.65 -45.76 7.70
N GLY A 94 -47.27 -46.22 6.61
CA GLY A 94 -47.13 -47.61 6.13
C GLY A 94 -47.93 -48.64 6.93
N LEU A 95 -48.33 -48.31 8.16
CA LEU A 95 -48.91 -49.25 9.15
C LEU A 95 -50.43 -49.47 9.02
N SER A 96 -50.98 -49.27 7.84
CA SER A 96 -52.44 -49.39 7.62
C SER A 96 -52.85 -50.86 7.53
N THR A 97 -53.96 -51.25 8.14
CA THR A 97 -54.30 -52.68 8.29
C THR A 97 -55.80 -52.96 8.18
N ALA A 98 -56.16 -54.18 7.79
CA ALA A 98 -57.54 -54.69 7.86
C ALA A 98 -57.91 -55.26 9.24
N ARG A 99 -56.96 -55.28 10.19
CA ARG A 99 -57.14 -55.76 11.56
C ARG A 99 -57.43 -54.62 12.52
N LYS A 100 -58.68 -54.57 13.03
CA LYS A 100 -59.10 -53.52 13.98
C LYS A 100 -58.28 -53.51 15.27
N ASP A 101 -57.93 -54.67 15.79
CA ASP A 101 -57.13 -54.83 17.00
C ASP A 101 -55.72 -54.25 16.84
N ILE A 102 -55.06 -54.54 15.72
CA ILE A 102 -53.73 -53.98 15.38
C ILE A 102 -53.82 -52.46 15.19
N ALA A 103 -54.82 -51.97 14.46
CA ALA A 103 -55.02 -50.54 14.23
C ALA A 103 -55.22 -49.74 15.54
N LEU A 104 -56.03 -50.26 16.47
CA LEU A 104 -56.23 -49.66 17.79
C LEU A 104 -54.95 -49.65 18.62
N GLU A 105 -54.11 -50.68 18.51
CA GLU A 105 -52.82 -50.74 19.18
C GLU A 105 -51.85 -49.69 18.63
N HIS A 106 -51.77 -49.52 17.30
CA HIS A 106 -50.97 -48.47 16.68
C HIS A 106 -51.44 -47.08 17.09
N GLN A 107 -52.75 -46.82 17.07
CA GLN A 107 -53.31 -45.55 17.54
C GLN A 107 -52.93 -45.27 19.00
N ALA A 108 -53.01 -46.27 19.88
CA ALA A 108 -52.68 -46.12 21.29
C ALA A 108 -51.18 -45.90 21.54
N LYS A 109 -50.31 -46.58 20.79
CA LYS A 109 -48.84 -46.50 20.97
C LYS A 109 -48.21 -45.30 20.30
N LEU A 110 -48.65 -44.95 19.09
CA LEU A 110 -48.02 -43.95 18.24
C LEU A 110 -48.75 -42.60 18.27
N GLY A 111 -49.97 -42.55 18.82
CA GLY A 111 -50.79 -41.33 18.85
C GLY A 111 -51.24 -40.88 17.45
N CYS A 112 -51.23 -41.78 16.47
CA CYS A 112 -51.59 -41.48 15.09
C CYS A 112 -53.11 -41.34 14.91
N GLU A 113 -53.52 -40.51 13.96
CA GLU A 113 -54.90 -40.49 13.48
C GLU A 113 -55.19 -41.78 12.69
N MET A 114 -56.34 -42.40 12.96
CA MET A 114 -56.80 -43.61 12.30
C MET A 114 -58.13 -43.30 11.61
N VAL A 115 -58.23 -43.62 10.33
CA VAL A 115 -59.43 -43.42 9.52
C VAL A 115 -59.99 -44.79 9.11
N GLU A 116 -61.18 -45.12 9.59
CA GLU A 116 -61.89 -46.33 9.17
C GLU A 116 -62.58 -46.07 7.82
N THR A 117 -62.25 -46.88 6.82
CA THR A 117 -62.83 -46.83 5.48
C THR A 117 -63.33 -48.20 5.05
N LEU A 118 -64.29 -48.25 4.12
CA LEU A 118 -64.71 -49.49 3.48
C LEU A 118 -63.99 -49.64 2.15
N VAL A 119 -63.27 -50.73 1.97
CA VAL A 119 -62.47 -50.99 0.77
C VAL A 119 -62.86 -52.31 0.12
N THR A 120 -62.58 -52.41 -1.17
CA THR A 120 -62.82 -53.65 -1.93
C THR A 120 -61.83 -54.72 -1.48
N ALA A 121 -62.32 -55.93 -1.24
CA ALA A 121 -61.53 -57.12 -0.96
C ALA A 121 -61.52 -58.04 -2.18
N VAL A 122 -60.33 -58.51 -2.56
CA VAL A 122 -60.10 -59.51 -3.62
C VAL A 122 -59.37 -60.72 -3.04
N THR A 123 -59.41 -61.87 -3.73
CA THR A 123 -58.66 -63.06 -3.32
C THR A 123 -57.30 -63.14 -4.00
N LEU A 124 -56.34 -63.82 -3.38
CA LEU A 124 -55.04 -64.10 -4.00
C LEU A 124 -55.20 -64.91 -5.30
N ASP A 125 -56.18 -65.82 -5.36
CA ASP A 125 -56.56 -66.51 -6.61
C ASP A 125 -56.87 -65.54 -7.76
N SER A 126 -57.65 -64.48 -7.49
CA SER A 126 -58.03 -63.49 -8.50
C SER A 126 -56.83 -62.68 -8.99
N LEU A 127 -55.89 -62.36 -8.09
CA LEU A 127 -54.68 -61.64 -8.44
C LEU A 127 -53.71 -62.49 -9.27
N LEU A 128 -53.55 -63.75 -8.91
CA LEU A 128 -52.72 -64.70 -9.67
C LEU A 128 -53.25 -64.89 -11.10
N ALA A 129 -54.58 -64.86 -11.28
CA ALA A 129 -55.20 -64.93 -12.60
C ALA A 129 -54.98 -63.65 -13.44
N LEU A 130 -54.80 -62.50 -12.79
CA LEU A 130 -54.54 -61.21 -13.44
C LEU A 130 -53.09 -61.06 -13.91
N ALA A 131 -52.16 -61.88 -13.41
CA ALA A 131 -50.74 -61.79 -13.74
C ALA A 131 -50.52 -61.90 -15.27
N PRO A 132 -49.76 -60.95 -15.86
CA PRO A 132 -49.56 -60.87 -17.32
C PRO A 132 -48.72 -62.01 -17.89
N SER A 133 -48.01 -62.74 -17.02
CA SER A 133 -47.18 -63.89 -17.35
C SER A 133 -47.68 -65.14 -16.61
N ASP A 134 -47.47 -66.31 -17.22
CA ASP A 134 -47.63 -67.59 -16.52
C ASP A 134 -46.55 -67.79 -15.45
N ASP A 135 -45.34 -67.27 -15.70
CA ASP A 135 -44.23 -67.26 -14.75
C ASP A 135 -44.25 -66.00 -13.88
N ILE A 136 -44.71 -66.17 -12.64
CA ILE A 136 -44.62 -65.16 -11.58
C ILE A 136 -43.35 -65.47 -10.78
N HIS A 137 -42.37 -64.58 -10.83
CA HIS A 137 -41.05 -64.87 -10.31
C HIS A 137 -40.94 -64.58 -8.82
N TRP A 138 -41.62 -63.54 -8.34
CA TRP A 138 -41.77 -63.31 -6.91
C TRP A 138 -43.13 -62.71 -6.55
N LEU A 139 -43.59 -63.05 -5.34
CA LEU A 139 -44.78 -62.50 -4.69
C LEU A 139 -44.36 -61.96 -3.31
N LYS A 140 -44.56 -60.67 -3.05
CA LYS A 140 -44.41 -60.08 -1.72
C LYS A 140 -45.78 -59.93 -1.06
N ILE A 141 -45.85 -60.25 0.22
CA ILE A 141 -46.99 -60.00 1.09
C ILE A 141 -46.51 -59.19 2.29
N ASP A 142 -47.10 -58.01 2.45
CA ASP A 142 -46.86 -57.06 3.52
C ASP A 142 -48.18 -56.35 3.84
N VAL A 143 -48.97 -56.88 4.79
CA VAL A 143 -50.34 -56.39 5.02
C VAL A 143 -50.62 -56.12 6.49
N GLU A 144 -49.56 -55.87 7.25
CA GLU A 144 -49.60 -55.42 8.63
C GLU A 144 -50.49 -56.32 9.51
N GLY A 145 -50.21 -57.62 9.49
CA GLY A 145 -50.84 -58.64 10.35
C GLY A 145 -52.07 -59.34 9.75
N PHE A 146 -52.35 -59.15 8.46
CA PHE A 146 -53.45 -59.80 7.73
C PHE A 146 -52.98 -60.91 6.77
N GLU A 147 -51.73 -61.39 6.91
CA GLU A 147 -51.07 -62.30 5.96
C GLU A 147 -51.78 -63.65 5.87
N ARG A 148 -52.34 -64.12 7.00
CA ARG A 148 -53.07 -65.39 7.05
C ARG A 148 -54.31 -65.35 6.17
N GLU A 149 -55.08 -64.28 6.21
CA GLU A 149 -56.28 -64.08 5.41
C GLU A 149 -55.94 -63.97 3.93
N VAL A 150 -54.86 -63.26 3.57
CA VAL A 150 -54.32 -63.21 2.20
C VAL A 150 -54.03 -64.62 1.67
N LEU A 151 -53.29 -65.42 2.44
CA LEU A 151 -52.87 -66.77 2.05
C LEU A 151 -54.04 -67.77 2.05
N SER A 152 -55.03 -67.57 2.91
CA SER A 152 -56.27 -68.37 2.92
C SER A 152 -57.15 -68.11 1.69
N GLY A 153 -56.95 -66.98 1.00
CA GLY A 153 -57.58 -66.65 -0.28
C GLY A 153 -56.95 -67.33 -1.50
N TRP A 154 -55.95 -68.20 -1.30
CA TRP A 154 -55.31 -68.97 -2.37
C TRP A 154 -55.78 -70.42 -2.33
N ASN A 155 -56.92 -70.71 -2.95
CA ASN A 155 -57.56 -72.03 -2.88
C ASN A 155 -57.52 -72.77 -4.22
N GLU A 156 -57.99 -72.13 -5.29
CA GLU A 156 -58.26 -72.77 -6.58
C GLU A 156 -57.13 -72.57 -7.60
N SER A 157 -56.35 -71.49 -7.48
CA SER A 157 -55.36 -71.14 -8.49
C SER A 157 -54.22 -72.17 -8.58
N PRO A 158 -53.93 -72.71 -9.77
CA PRO A 158 -52.80 -73.60 -9.98
C PRO A 158 -51.47 -72.86 -10.13
N ARG A 159 -51.48 -71.53 -10.32
CA ARG A 159 -50.26 -70.73 -10.52
C ARG A 159 -49.45 -70.71 -9.22
N ARG A 160 -48.12 -70.82 -9.33
CA ARG A 160 -47.18 -70.89 -8.20
C ARG A 160 -46.05 -69.89 -8.43
N PRO A 161 -46.05 -68.73 -7.76
CA PRO A 161 -44.90 -67.82 -7.81
C PRO A 161 -43.61 -68.53 -7.41
N TRP A 162 -42.48 -68.25 -8.07
CA TRP A 162 -41.26 -69.01 -7.80
C TRP A 162 -40.76 -68.76 -6.39
N ILE A 163 -40.76 -67.49 -5.96
CA ILE A 163 -40.39 -67.05 -4.61
C ILE A 163 -41.56 -66.33 -3.96
N ILE A 164 -41.84 -66.63 -2.69
CA ILE A 164 -42.78 -65.87 -1.87
C ILE A 164 -42.00 -65.21 -0.74
N VAL A 165 -42.20 -63.91 -0.57
CA VAL A 165 -41.64 -63.12 0.53
C VAL A 165 -42.81 -62.67 1.38
N VAL A 166 -42.81 -63.03 2.67
CA VAL A 166 -43.86 -62.64 3.60
C VAL A 166 -43.22 -61.94 4.78
N GLU A 167 -43.72 -60.74 5.12
CA GLU A 167 -43.37 -60.12 6.40
C GLU A 167 -43.88 -61.03 7.53
N ALA A 168 -43.02 -61.38 8.46
CA ALA A 168 -43.27 -62.47 9.41
C ALA A 168 -43.16 -62.04 10.86
N THR A 169 -43.24 -60.75 11.12
CA THR A 169 -43.18 -60.15 12.45
C THR A 169 -44.48 -59.46 12.79
N TYR A 170 -44.83 -59.41 14.08
CA TYR A 170 -45.91 -58.56 14.54
C TYR A 170 -45.51 -57.09 14.33
N PRO A 171 -46.39 -56.23 13.79
CA PRO A 171 -46.04 -54.87 13.36
C PRO A 171 -45.15 -54.10 14.34
N ASN A 172 -44.05 -53.54 13.83
CA ASN A 172 -43.03 -52.83 14.61
C ASN A 172 -42.37 -53.62 15.77
N THR A 173 -42.33 -54.95 15.69
CA THR A 173 -41.64 -55.80 16.68
C THR A 173 -40.77 -56.87 16.01
N GLN A 174 -40.02 -57.64 16.79
CA GLN A 174 -39.30 -58.83 16.33
C GLN A 174 -40.03 -60.13 16.69
N SER A 175 -41.32 -60.05 17.05
CA SER A 175 -42.12 -61.20 17.45
C SER A 175 -42.62 -61.94 16.21
N ASP A 176 -42.19 -63.17 16.00
CA ASP A 176 -42.60 -64.00 14.86
C ASP A 176 -44.12 -64.26 14.80
N THR A 177 -44.75 -64.07 13.64
CA THR A 177 -46.18 -64.35 13.36
C THR A 177 -46.42 -65.52 12.41
N TYR A 178 -45.34 -66.11 11.87
CA TYR A 178 -45.43 -67.10 10.78
C TYR A 178 -46.19 -68.38 11.14
N ALA A 179 -46.28 -68.77 12.41
CA ALA A 179 -46.90 -70.01 12.83
C ALA A 179 -48.37 -70.12 12.37
N ASP A 180 -49.05 -68.99 12.22
CA ASP A 180 -50.47 -68.92 11.86
C ASP A 180 -50.75 -69.11 10.36
N TRP A 181 -49.74 -68.94 9.50
CA TRP A 181 -49.91 -68.95 8.05
C TRP A 181 -48.88 -69.81 7.28
N GLU A 182 -47.72 -70.12 7.85
CA GLU A 182 -46.65 -70.91 7.20
C GLU A 182 -47.14 -72.28 6.68
N PRO A 183 -48.00 -73.04 7.41
CA PRO A 183 -48.56 -74.28 6.87
C PRO A 183 -49.28 -74.12 5.52
N LEU A 184 -49.98 -73.00 5.29
CA LEU A 184 -50.71 -72.73 4.05
C LEU A 184 -49.79 -72.61 2.83
N ILE A 185 -48.55 -72.14 3.04
CA ILE A 185 -47.52 -72.04 2.01
C ILE A 185 -46.79 -73.37 1.84
N LEU A 186 -46.45 -74.05 2.94
CA LEU A 186 -45.77 -75.35 2.90
C LEU A 186 -46.61 -76.42 2.18
N ASP A 187 -47.92 -76.46 2.45
CA ASP A 187 -48.86 -77.38 1.80
C ASP A 187 -48.95 -77.17 0.27
N LYS A 188 -48.47 -76.02 -0.23
CA LYS A 188 -48.44 -75.66 -1.65
C LYS A 188 -47.09 -75.96 -2.33
N GLY A 189 -46.18 -76.68 -1.67
CA GLY A 189 -44.91 -77.11 -2.26
C GLY A 189 -43.77 -76.09 -2.09
N TYR A 190 -43.88 -75.19 -1.12
CA TYR A 190 -42.82 -74.22 -0.83
C TYR A 190 -41.96 -74.67 0.35
N ARG A 191 -40.70 -74.22 0.36
CA ARG A 191 -39.79 -74.40 1.49
C ARG A 191 -39.11 -73.10 1.85
N LEU A 192 -38.91 -72.88 3.15
CA LEU A 192 -38.19 -71.70 3.66
C LEU A 192 -36.71 -71.76 3.22
N VAL A 193 -36.22 -70.68 2.61
CA VAL A 193 -34.83 -70.58 2.13
C VAL A 193 -34.03 -69.43 2.73
N TYR A 194 -34.67 -68.35 3.18
CA TYR A 194 -33.97 -67.21 3.79
C TYR A 194 -34.85 -66.46 4.79
N ARG A 195 -34.21 -65.83 5.77
CA ARG A 195 -34.82 -64.98 6.81
C ARG A 195 -33.89 -63.79 7.03
N ASP A 196 -34.40 -62.59 6.92
CA ASP A 196 -33.61 -61.35 7.11
C ASP A 196 -33.87 -60.70 8.49
N GLY A 197 -34.72 -61.32 9.31
CA GLY A 197 -35.13 -60.81 10.63
C GLY A 197 -36.47 -60.05 10.62
N LEU A 198 -36.99 -59.72 9.44
CA LEU A 198 -38.29 -59.06 9.21
C LEU A 198 -39.18 -59.95 8.33
N ASN A 199 -38.66 -60.35 7.16
CA ASN A 199 -39.30 -61.18 6.17
C ASN A 199 -38.78 -62.63 6.19
N ARG A 200 -39.64 -63.52 5.68
CA ARG A 200 -39.33 -64.92 5.38
C ARG A 200 -39.50 -65.18 3.89
N PHE A 201 -38.50 -65.81 3.29
CA PHE A 201 -38.44 -66.11 1.87
C PHE A 201 -38.64 -67.60 1.66
N TYR A 202 -39.64 -67.95 0.86
CA TYR A 202 -39.99 -69.32 0.52
C TYR A 202 -39.78 -69.55 -0.97
N LEU A 203 -39.19 -70.69 -1.31
CA LEU A 203 -38.90 -71.08 -2.70
C LEU A 203 -39.74 -72.29 -3.06
N HIS A 204 -40.42 -72.22 -4.19
CA HIS A 204 -41.21 -73.34 -4.69
C HIS A 204 -40.30 -74.54 -5.02
N GLU A 205 -40.81 -75.76 -4.84
CA GLU A 205 -40.05 -76.99 -5.09
C GLU A 205 -39.70 -77.21 -6.56
N GLN A 206 -40.38 -76.53 -7.50
CA GLN A 206 -40.09 -76.58 -8.93
C GLN A 206 -38.82 -75.80 -9.32
N HIS A 207 -38.30 -74.93 -8.45
CA HIS A 207 -37.12 -74.10 -8.71
C HIS A 207 -35.98 -74.38 -7.70
N PRO A 208 -35.53 -75.64 -7.54
CA PRO A 208 -34.50 -75.97 -6.56
C PRO A 208 -33.15 -75.27 -6.83
N GLU A 209 -32.86 -74.95 -8.10
CA GLU A 209 -31.64 -74.30 -8.57
C GLU A 209 -31.41 -72.91 -7.98
N LEU A 210 -32.46 -72.21 -7.55
CA LEU A 210 -32.35 -70.88 -6.96
C LEU A 210 -31.93 -70.91 -5.47
N GLY A 211 -32.06 -72.07 -4.80
CA GLY A 211 -31.86 -72.18 -3.36
C GLY A 211 -30.46 -71.77 -2.88
N GLU A 212 -29.42 -72.02 -3.68
CA GLU A 212 -28.04 -71.66 -3.33
C GLU A 212 -27.82 -70.13 -3.25
N ARG A 213 -28.68 -69.32 -3.90
CA ARG A 213 -28.58 -67.86 -3.93
C ARG A 213 -28.95 -67.21 -2.58
N PHE A 214 -29.67 -67.95 -1.74
CA PHE A 214 -30.23 -67.51 -0.46
C PHE A 214 -29.37 -67.86 0.77
N ILE A 215 -28.20 -68.50 0.58
CA ILE A 215 -27.35 -68.99 1.68
C ILE A 215 -26.80 -67.85 2.56
N TYR A 216 -26.52 -66.70 1.95
CA TYR A 216 -25.91 -65.56 2.63
C TYR A 216 -26.81 -64.33 2.56
N PRO A 217 -26.78 -63.45 3.58
CA PRO A 217 -27.44 -62.15 3.47
C PRO A 217 -26.83 -61.29 2.35
N PRO A 218 -27.50 -60.19 1.94
CA PRO A 218 -26.91 -59.15 1.10
C PRO A 218 -25.52 -58.74 1.61
N ASN A 219 -24.55 -58.69 0.71
CA ASN A 219 -23.15 -58.45 1.04
C ASN A 219 -22.39 -57.81 -0.13
N VAL A 220 -21.08 -57.60 0.05
CA VAL A 220 -20.20 -56.90 -0.90
C VAL A 220 -20.17 -57.50 -2.32
N PHE A 221 -20.57 -58.76 -2.49
CA PHE A 221 -20.58 -59.41 -3.80
C PHE A 221 -21.82 -59.11 -4.65
N ASP A 222 -22.83 -58.45 -4.08
CA ASP A 222 -24.06 -58.08 -4.80
C ASP A 222 -23.92 -56.80 -5.62
N GLY A 223 -22.93 -55.96 -5.28
CA GLY A 223 -22.61 -54.74 -6.02
C GLY A 223 -23.73 -53.71 -6.09
N PHE A 224 -24.70 -53.74 -5.16
CA PHE A 224 -25.81 -52.79 -5.12
C PHE A 224 -25.38 -51.42 -4.58
N GLN A 225 -26.15 -50.40 -4.95
CA GLN A 225 -26.06 -49.04 -4.43
C GLN A 225 -27.31 -48.72 -3.62
N LEU A 226 -27.24 -47.74 -2.74
CA LEU A 226 -28.38 -47.30 -1.95
C LEU A 226 -29.05 -46.12 -2.65
N SER A 227 -30.37 -46.14 -2.78
CA SER A 227 -31.12 -45.01 -3.35
C SER A 227 -31.06 -43.75 -2.47
N GLY A 228 -30.91 -43.93 -1.16
CA GLY A 228 -31.08 -42.87 -0.16
C GLY A 228 -32.54 -42.51 0.11
N THR A 229 -33.50 -43.27 -0.42
CA THR A 229 -34.95 -43.05 -0.24
C THR A 229 -35.61 -44.01 0.74
N GLY A 230 -34.98 -45.15 1.05
CA GLY A 230 -35.53 -46.09 2.04
C GLY A 230 -35.53 -45.52 3.46
N THR A 231 -36.24 -46.14 4.39
CA THR A 231 -36.30 -45.74 5.80
C THR A 231 -35.22 -46.40 6.66
N SER A 232 -34.38 -47.26 6.08
CA SER A 232 -33.30 -47.97 6.78
C SER A 232 -32.18 -47.05 7.31
N MET A 233 -31.36 -47.56 8.26
CA MET A 233 -30.20 -46.83 8.80
C MET A 233 -29.24 -46.27 7.73
N THR A 234 -29.18 -46.94 6.58
CA THR A 234 -28.26 -46.57 5.51
C THR A 234 -28.71 -45.32 4.75
N SER A 235 -30.01 -45.04 4.72
CA SER A 235 -30.59 -43.82 4.13
C SER A 235 -30.24 -42.57 4.93
N TRP A 236 -30.24 -42.65 6.27
CA TRP A 236 -29.78 -41.58 7.14
C TRP A 236 -28.32 -41.19 6.87
N LEU A 237 -27.45 -42.17 6.60
CA LEU A 237 -26.05 -41.93 6.26
C LEU A 237 -25.92 -41.16 4.93
N VAL A 238 -26.68 -41.56 3.91
CA VAL A 238 -26.71 -40.89 2.60
C VAL A 238 -27.21 -39.45 2.74
N HIS A 239 -28.32 -39.22 3.47
CA HIS A 239 -28.88 -37.88 3.67
C HIS A 239 -27.93 -36.96 4.43
N ASN A 240 -27.26 -37.46 5.47
CA ASN A 240 -26.27 -36.67 6.19
C ASN A 240 -25.04 -36.36 5.35
N HIS A 241 -24.58 -37.33 4.54
CA HIS A 241 -23.48 -37.08 3.62
C HIS A 241 -23.84 -35.97 2.62
N GLN A 242 -25.03 -36.04 2.02
CA GLN A 242 -25.53 -35.01 1.11
C GLN A 242 -25.64 -33.63 1.78
N LYS A 243 -26.12 -33.57 3.03
CA LYS A 243 -26.14 -32.32 3.81
C LYS A 243 -24.75 -31.76 4.03
N VAL A 244 -23.77 -32.60 4.38
CA VAL A 244 -22.38 -32.17 4.59
C VAL A 244 -21.79 -31.64 3.28
N VAL A 245 -22.02 -32.33 2.17
CA VAL A 245 -21.57 -31.90 0.83
C VAL A 245 -22.16 -30.52 0.48
N ALA A 246 -23.48 -30.35 0.61
CA ALA A 246 -24.14 -29.07 0.34
C ALA A 246 -23.61 -27.92 1.23
N GLN A 247 -23.32 -28.21 2.51
CA GLN A 247 -22.70 -27.23 3.43
C GLN A 247 -21.28 -26.85 2.98
N LEU A 248 -20.48 -27.81 2.51
CA LEU A 248 -19.14 -27.55 2.01
C LEU A 248 -19.16 -26.74 0.72
N GLU A 249 -20.06 -27.05 -0.22
CA GLU A 249 -20.26 -26.28 -1.45
C GLU A 249 -20.63 -24.82 -1.16
N THR A 250 -21.54 -24.61 -0.19
CA THR A 250 -21.93 -23.26 0.24
C THR A 250 -20.75 -22.49 0.83
N LYS A 251 -19.93 -23.15 1.68
CA LYS A 251 -18.72 -22.55 2.26
C LYS A 251 -17.68 -22.23 1.20
N LEU A 252 -17.49 -23.10 0.20
CA LEU A 252 -16.58 -22.88 -0.91
C LEU A 252 -16.99 -21.66 -1.72
N ALA A 253 -18.26 -21.56 -2.11
CA ALA A 253 -18.79 -20.41 -2.86
C ALA A 253 -18.61 -19.08 -2.09
N ALA A 254 -18.84 -19.10 -0.76
CA ALA A 254 -18.61 -17.93 0.08
C ALA A 254 -17.13 -17.54 0.17
N ALA A 255 -16.21 -18.52 0.24
CA ALA A 255 -14.78 -18.27 0.26
C ALA A 255 -14.28 -17.67 -1.07
N GLU A 256 -14.74 -18.22 -2.20
CA GLU A 256 -14.42 -17.70 -3.53
C GLU A 256 -14.92 -16.26 -3.73
N SER A 257 -16.11 -15.93 -3.21
CA SER A 257 -16.62 -14.54 -3.26
C SER A 257 -15.74 -13.59 -2.47
N LYS A 258 -15.39 -13.93 -1.22
CA LYS A 258 -14.53 -13.11 -0.37
C LYS A 258 -13.16 -12.88 -0.99
N LEU A 259 -12.62 -13.88 -1.67
CA LEU A 259 -11.36 -13.78 -2.38
C LEU A 259 -11.46 -12.79 -3.55
N ARG A 260 -12.48 -12.90 -4.40
CA ARG A 260 -12.71 -11.95 -5.50
C ARG A 260 -12.86 -10.51 -5.00
N ASP A 261 -13.57 -10.32 -3.90
CA ASP A 261 -13.72 -8.99 -3.28
C ASP A 261 -12.37 -8.47 -2.76
N ALA A 262 -11.57 -9.31 -2.10
CA ALA A 262 -10.25 -8.95 -1.60
C ALA A 262 -9.26 -8.62 -2.74
N GLU A 263 -9.28 -9.37 -3.84
CA GLU A 263 -8.47 -9.09 -5.03
C GLU A 263 -8.85 -7.74 -5.65
N LYS A 264 -10.15 -7.44 -5.74
CA LYS A 264 -10.63 -6.16 -6.23
C LYS A 264 -10.15 -5.00 -5.36
N THR A 265 -10.31 -5.11 -4.04
CA THR A 265 -9.84 -4.08 -3.09
C THR A 265 -8.33 -3.91 -3.17
N ALA A 266 -7.56 -4.98 -3.28
CA ALA A 266 -6.11 -4.90 -3.40
C ALA A 266 -5.67 -4.22 -4.71
N ASN A 267 -6.33 -4.52 -5.84
CA ASN A 267 -6.08 -3.84 -7.11
C ASN A 267 -6.41 -2.34 -7.04
N GLU A 268 -7.51 -1.98 -6.39
CA GLU A 268 -7.88 -0.57 -6.16
C GLU A 268 -6.84 0.16 -5.30
N MET A 269 -6.37 -0.48 -4.22
CA MET A 269 -5.31 0.06 -3.36
C MET A 269 -3.98 0.22 -4.11
N GLN A 270 -3.58 -0.76 -4.93
CA GLN A 270 -2.37 -0.67 -5.76
C GLN A 270 -2.46 0.47 -6.78
N LEU A 271 -3.61 0.64 -7.44
CA LEU A 271 -3.82 1.73 -8.39
C LEU A 271 -3.76 3.10 -7.69
N GLN A 272 -4.33 3.21 -6.50
CA GLN A 272 -4.28 4.44 -5.70
C GLN A 272 -2.85 4.78 -5.26
N ALA A 273 -2.09 3.79 -4.75
CA ALA A 273 -0.70 3.98 -4.37
C ALA A 273 0.17 4.39 -5.57
N ALA A 274 -0.02 3.75 -6.74
CA ALA A 274 0.69 4.11 -7.97
C ALA A 274 0.40 5.56 -8.41
N ARG A 275 -0.85 6.03 -8.26
CA ARG A 275 -1.23 7.42 -8.56
C ARG A 275 -0.58 8.41 -7.58
N GLN A 276 -0.55 8.09 -6.29
CA GLN A 276 0.11 8.93 -5.29
C GLN A 276 1.62 9.01 -5.53
N GLU A 277 2.26 7.88 -5.84
CA GLU A 277 3.68 7.85 -6.20
C GLU A 277 3.99 8.71 -7.43
N ALA A 278 3.15 8.64 -8.46
CA ALA A 278 3.29 9.47 -9.67
C ALA A 278 3.16 10.97 -9.35
N ALA A 279 2.16 11.36 -8.55
CA ALA A 279 1.95 12.75 -8.15
C ALA A 279 3.13 13.30 -7.32
N LEU A 280 3.64 12.53 -6.36
CA LEU A 280 4.82 12.92 -5.56
C LEU A 280 6.08 13.05 -6.42
N ARG A 281 6.27 12.18 -7.42
CA ARG A 281 7.38 12.30 -8.37
C ARG A 281 7.28 13.57 -9.22
N GLU A 282 6.08 13.93 -9.64
CA GLU A 282 5.84 15.16 -10.40
C GLU A 282 6.12 16.40 -9.55
N GLU A 283 5.66 16.43 -8.30
CA GLU A 283 5.95 17.52 -7.35
C GLU A 283 7.46 17.63 -7.03
N LEU A 284 8.15 16.51 -6.86
CA LEU A 284 9.61 16.48 -6.68
C LEU A 284 10.37 17.03 -7.89
N ASN A 285 9.95 16.68 -9.11
CA ASN A 285 10.57 17.21 -10.32
C ASN A 285 10.36 18.73 -10.42
N ALA A 286 9.14 19.22 -10.16
CA ALA A 286 8.83 20.64 -10.16
C ALA A 286 9.66 21.42 -9.11
N LEU A 287 9.85 20.84 -7.92
CA LEU A 287 10.69 21.43 -6.86
C LEU A 287 12.17 21.47 -7.26
N ARG A 288 12.69 20.42 -7.89
CA ARG A 288 14.07 20.41 -8.41
C ARG A 288 14.28 21.49 -9.46
N GLU A 289 13.33 21.66 -10.38
CA GLU A 289 13.37 22.76 -11.35
C GLU A 289 13.28 24.14 -10.68
N ALA A 290 12.48 24.28 -9.62
CA ALA A 290 12.39 25.52 -8.85
C ALA A 290 13.70 25.81 -8.09
N LEU A 291 14.34 24.78 -7.52
CA LEU A 291 15.63 24.88 -6.84
C LEU A 291 16.73 25.36 -7.79
N GLU A 292 16.83 24.75 -8.99
CA GLU A 292 17.80 25.17 -10.00
C GLU A 292 17.53 26.61 -10.46
N ARG A 293 16.27 26.98 -10.72
CA ARG A 293 15.91 28.38 -11.03
C ARG A 293 16.31 29.35 -9.92
N ALA A 294 16.02 29.03 -8.65
CA ALA A 294 16.39 29.88 -7.52
C ALA A 294 17.92 30.03 -7.38
N ARG A 295 18.69 28.96 -7.65
CA ARG A 295 20.16 29.01 -7.69
C ARG A 295 20.68 29.91 -8.80
N GLU A 296 20.10 29.81 -10.00
CA GLU A 296 20.45 30.66 -11.14
C GLU A 296 20.14 32.13 -10.88
N GLU A 297 18.93 32.43 -10.38
CA GLU A 297 18.49 33.78 -10.00
C GLU A 297 19.39 34.38 -8.92
N ALA A 298 19.75 33.62 -7.88
CA ALA A 298 20.68 34.06 -6.85
C ALA A 298 22.07 34.38 -7.43
N ALA A 299 22.58 33.52 -8.31
CA ALA A 299 23.88 33.73 -8.96
C ALA A 299 23.87 34.92 -9.93
N GLU A 300 22.74 35.20 -10.58
CA GLU A 300 22.57 36.37 -11.44
C GLU A 300 22.42 37.66 -10.63
N CYS A 301 21.66 37.63 -9.53
CA CYS A 301 21.54 38.74 -8.58
C CYS A 301 22.91 39.11 -7.99
N GLU A 302 23.70 38.13 -7.56
CA GLU A 302 25.05 38.37 -7.05
C GLU A 302 25.97 38.97 -8.12
N ARG A 303 25.93 38.47 -9.37
CA ARG A 303 26.70 39.04 -10.49
C ARG A 303 26.29 40.49 -10.78
N SER A 304 24.99 40.78 -10.80
CA SER A 304 24.43 42.11 -11.04
C SER A 304 24.83 43.10 -9.94
N LEU A 305 24.74 42.70 -8.67
CA LEU A 305 25.16 43.51 -7.53
C LEU A 305 26.66 43.80 -7.56
N ARG A 306 27.51 42.80 -7.85
CA ARG A 306 28.95 43.00 -8.00
C ARG A 306 29.28 43.98 -9.14
N ALA A 307 28.64 43.84 -10.30
CA ALA A 307 28.86 44.73 -11.44
C ALA A 307 28.45 46.18 -11.13
N LYS A 308 27.30 46.39 -10.48
CA LYS A 308 26.87 47.73 -10.02
C LYS A 308 27.86 48.32 -9.02
N TYR A 309 28.35 47.50 -8.08
CA TYR A 309 29.35 47.93 -7.11
C TYR A 309 30.67 48.32 -7.78
N GLU A 310 31.19 47.50 -8.68
CA GLU A 310 32.43 47.81 -9.43
C GLU A 310 32.30 49.12 -10.21
N GLN A 311 31.12 49.38 -10.78
CA GLN A 311 30.83 50.63 -11.46
C GLN A 311 30.86 51.83 -10.50
N VAL A 312 30.15 51.76 -9.37
CA VAL A 312 30.11 52.84 -8.36
C VAL A 312 31.50 53.11 -7.79
N LEU A 313 32.28 52.05 -7.51
CA LEU A 313 33.66 52.17 -7.03
C LEU A 313 34.54 52.85 -8.08
N ALA A 314 34.43 52.46 -9.36
CA ALA A 314 35.20 53.04 -10.44
C ALA A 314 34.85 54.52 -10.68
N GLU A 315 33.58 54.91 -10.56
CA GLU A 315 33.12 56.30 -10.64
C GLU A 315 33.67 57.13 -9.47
N ALA A 316 33.54 56.64 -8.23
CA ALA A 316 34.08 57.30 -7.05
C ALA A 316 35.61 57.46 -7.11
N GLN A 317 36.33 56.43 -7.58
CA GLN A 317 37.78 56.48 -7.79
C GLN A 317 38.18 57.50 -8.86
N ARG A 318 37.42 57.60 -9.96
CA ARG A 318 37.67 58.61 -11.02
C ARG A 318 37.45 60.02 -10.49
N GLU A 319 36.38 60.27 -9.74
CA GLU A 319 36.11 61.57 -9.13
C GLU A 319 37.20 61.97 -8.14
N ALA A 320 37.60 61.06 -7.26
CA ALA A 320 38.69 61.29 -6.32
C ALA A 320 40.04 61.56 -7.03
N GLN A 321 40.35 60.80 -8.08
CA GLN A 321 41.55 61.02 -8.90
C GLN A 321 41.51 62.38 -9.61
N ALA A 322 40.36 62.81 -10.14
CA ALA A 322 40.22 64.11 -10.78
C ALA A 322 40.40 65.26 -9.79
N GLN A 323 39.82 65.15 -8.58
CA GLN A 323 39.99 66.14 -7.51
C GLN A 323 41.46 66.22 -7.05
N LEU A 324 42.10 65.08 -6.83
CA LEU A 324 43.51 65.03 -6.43
C LEU A 324 44.42 65.62 -7.50
N ARG A 325 44.15 65.33 -8.78
CA ARG A 325 44.88 65.90 -9.91
C ARG A 325 44.74 67.42 -9.98
N GLY A 326 43.53 67.95 -9.81
CA GLY A 326 43.31 69.41 -9.80
C GLY A 326 44.03 70.12 -8.65
N LEU A 327 44.09 69.50 -7.47
CA LEU A 327 44.85 70.04 -6.33
C LEU A 327 46.37 69.97 -6.55
N LEU A 328 46.87 68.87 -7.16
CA LEU A 328 48.29 68.71 -7.49
C LEU A 328 48.74 69.72 -8.56
N GLU A 329 47.94 69.93 -9.60
CA GLU A 329 48.19 70.94 -10.64
C GLU A 329 48.30 72.34 -10.01
N ARG A 330 47.41 72.66 -9.06
CA ARG A 330 47.43 73.94 -8.33
C ARG A 330 48.63 74.10 -7.38
N GLU A 331 49.09 73.01 -6.74
CA GLU A 331 50.33 73.01 -5.97
C GLU A 331 51.55 73.28 -6.88
N GLN A 332 51.59 72.66 -8.06
CA GLN A 332 52.66 72.86 -9.04
C GLN A 332 52.70 74.30 -9.55
N GLU A 333 51.54 74.87 -9.90
CA GLU A 333 51.43 76.27 -10.34
C GLU A 333 51.93 77.26 -9.27
N LEU A 334 51.56 77.05 -8.00
CA LEU A 334 52.02 77.91 -6.90
C LEU A 334 53.51 77.73 -6.59
N ALA A 335 54.04 76.51 -6.68
CA ALA A 335 55.47 76.26 -6.53
C ALA A 335 56.30 76.92 -7.64
N GLU A 336 55.81 76.87 -8.89
CA GLU A 336 56.42 77.59 -10.02
C GLU A 336 56.35 79.10 -9.83
N HIS A 337 55.22 79.62 -9.32
CA HIS A 337 55.03 81.04 -9.05
C HIS A 337 55.99 81.54 -7.94
N LEU A 338 56.17 80.78 -6.86
CA LEU A 338 57.16 81.04 -5.82
C LEU A 338 58.58 81.08 -6.39
N LEU A 339 58.95 80.09 -7.21
CA LEU A 339 60.28 80.03 -7.85
C LEU A 339 60.52 81.22 -8.78
N GLN A 340 59.52 81.64 -9.55
CA GLN A 340 59.59 82.83 -10.40
C GLN A 340 59.72 84.11 -9.57
N GLN A 341 59.01 84.22 -8.44
CA GLN A 341 59.09 85.36 -7.55
C GLN A 341 60.48 85.48 -6.89
N GLN A 342 61.06 84.36 -6.43
CA GLN A 342 62.44 84.30 -5.91
C GLN A 342 63.48 84.68 -6.97
N ARG A 343 63.28 84.28 -8.23
CA ARG A 343 64.17 84.68 -9.33
C ARG A 343 64.11 86.19 -9.60
N LYS A 344 62.91 86.78 -9.59
CA LYS A 344 62.71 88.23 -9.78
C LYS A 344 63.33 89.06 -8.65
N SER A 345 63.22 88.61 -7.39
CA SER A 345 63.84 89.32 -6.26
C SER A 345 65.37 89.29 -6.35
N HIS A 346 65.95 88.14 -6.71
CA HIS A 346 67.40 88.00 -6.87
C HIS A 346 67.95 88.89 -8.01
N GLN A 347 67.23 88.98 -9.14
CA GLN A 347 67.61 89.86 -10.24
C GLN A 347 67.55 91.35 -9.87
N ALA A 348 66.48 91.79 -9.18
CA ALA A 348 66.35 93.17 -8.74
C ALA A 348 67.47 93.61 -7.77
N ALA A 349 67.89 92.71 -6.87
CA ALA A 349 69.01 92.97 -5.96
C ALA A 349 70.36 93.12 -6.69
N LEU A 350 70.59 92.31 -7.74
CA LEU A 350 71.80 92.39 -8.56
C LEU A 350 71.88 93.68 -9.39
N GLU A 351 70.76 94.15 -9.95
CA GLU A 351 70.70 95.41 -10.71
C GLU A 351 70.96 96.62 -9.82
N GLN A 352 70.40 96.65 -8.59
CA GLN A 352 70.67 97.72 -7.63
C GLN A 352 72.14 97.78 -7.19
N ALA A 353 72.79 96.63 -7.00
CA ALA A 353 74.20 96.56 -6.62
C ALA A 353 75.12 97.08 -7.75
N ARG A 354 74.81 96.78 -9.02
CA ARG A 354 75.56 97.29 -10.18
C ARG A 354 75.45 98.80 -10.33
N ALA A 355 74.26 99.37 -10.18
CA ALA A 355 74.04 100.81 -10.28
C ALA A 355 74.77 101.62 -9.19
N HIS A 356 75.01 101.02 -8.01
CA HIS A 356 75.79 101.63 -6.95
C HIS A 356 77.30 101.66 -7.25
N ALA A 357 77.85 100.55 -7.75
CA ALA A 357 79.27 100.46 -8.10
C ALA A 357 79.68 101.42 -9.23
N GLU A 358 78.80 101.62 -10.22
CA GLU A 358 79.04 102.57 -11.32
C GLU A 358 79.04 104.04 -10.85
N ARG A 359 78.28 104.38 -9.81
CA ARG A 359 78.24 105.74 -9.23
C ARG A 359 79.44 106.04 -8.33
N GLU A 360 79.96 105.05 -7.61
CA GLU A 360 81.20 105.21 -6.81
C GLU A 360 82.42 105.45 -7.71
N ALA A 361 82.55 104.71 -8.81
CA ALA A 361 83.66 104.87 -9.75
C ALA A 361 83.70 106.25 -10.43
N ALA A 362 82.53 106.88 -10.67
CA ALA A 362 82.44 108.22 -11.26
C ALA A 362 82.91 109.33 -10.31
N LEU A 363 82.73 109.17 -9.00
CA LEU A 363 83.13 110.15 -7.98
C LEU A 363 84.63 110.08 -7.65
N GLU A 364 85.26 108.91 -7.78
CA GLU A 364 86.71 108.75 -7.55
C GLU A 364 87.58 109.43 -8.62
N GLU A 365 87.13 109.45 -9.89
CA GLU A 365 87.85 110.14 -10.98
C GLU A 365 87.79 111.68 -10.82
N GLU A 366 86.67 112.22 -10.35
CA GLU A 366 86.50 113.66 -10.09
C GLU A 366 87.45 114.16 -8.98
N LEU A 367 87.71 113.32 -7.97
CA LEU A 367 88.61 113.59 -6.84
C LEU A 367 90.09 113.58 -7.25
N LYS A 368 90.43 112.80 -8.29
CA LYS A 368 91.79 112.71 -8.87
C LYS A 368 92.16 113.96 -9.67
N ALA A 369 91.20 114.53 -10.41
CA ALA A 369 91.38 115.76 -11.18
C ALA A 369 91.60 117.00 -10.28
N LEU A 370 90.91 117.07 -9.13
CA LEU A 370 91.04 118.17 -8.16
C LEU A 370 92.39 118.18 -7.43
N ARG A 371 92.98 117.00 -7.14
CA ARG A 371 94.30 116.88 -6.49
C ARG A 371 95.46 117.34 -7.38
N ALA A 372 95.38 117.11 -8.69
CA ALA A 372 96.40 117.54 -9.66
C ALA A 372 96.43 119.07 -9.89
N ALA A 373 95.32 119.78 -9.66
CA ALA A 373 95.25 121.24 -9.76
C ALA A 373 95.88 121.94 -8.53
N LEU A 374 95.84 121.29 -7.36
CA LEU A 374 96.32 121.83 -6.09
C LEU A 374 97.86 121.77 -5.95
N GLU A 375 98.52 120.75 -6.50
CA GLU A 375 99.99 120.67 -6.49
C GLU A 375 100.64 121.73 -7.40
N ARG A 376 100.03 122.05 -8.55
CA ARG A 376 100.54 123.10 -9.46
C ARG A 376 100.54 124.49 -8.83
N THR A 377 99.58 124.77 -7.94
CA THR A 377 99.48 126.07 -7.25
C THR A 377 100.44 126.17 -6.06
N ARG A 378 100.81 125.03 -5.46
CA ARG A 378 101.74 124.94 -4.33
C ARG A 378 103.20 125.15 -4.77
N ASP A 379 103.57 124.64 -5.93
CA ASP A 379 104.97 124.72 -6.40
C ASP A 379 105.30 126.12 -6.97
N GLU A 380 104.31 126.84 -7.53
CA GLU A 380 104.47 128.22 -8.00
C GLU A 380 104.65 129.24 -6.85
N THR A 381 104.24 128.91 -5.63
CA THR A 381 104.33 129.81 -4.46
C THR A 381 105.67 129.72 -3.73
N VAL A 382 106.34 128.55 -3.74
CA VAL A 382 107.61 128.33 -3.02
C VAL A 382 108.82 128.93 -3.75
N GLU A 383 108.78 129.01 -5.09
CA GLU A 383 109.88 129.57 -5.90
C GLU A 383 109.93 131.13 -5.86
N ARG A 384 108.78 131.77 -5.61
CA ARG A 384 108.65 133.24 -5.53
C ARG A 384 109.13 133.82 -4.19
N GLU A 385 109.00 133.06 -3.09
CA GLU A 385 109.39 133.50 -1.75
C GLU A 385 110.92 133.63 -1.57
N ARG A 386 111.72 132.81 -2.25
CA ARG A 386 113.19 132.81 -2.09
C ARG A 386 113.92 134.00 -2.74
N LYS A 387 113.30 134.73 -3.68
CA LYS A 387 113.98 135.81 -4.43
C LYS A 387 113.75 137.23 -3.91
N LEU A 388 112.73 137.45 -3.09
CA LEU A 388 112.34 138.81 -2.67
C LEU A 388 112.76 139.16 -1.23
N GLN A 389 113.47 138.26 -0.56
CA GLN A 389 113.98 138.43 0.81
C GLN A 389 115.25 139.31 0.90
N MET A 390 115.76 139.85 -0.21
CA MET A 390 117.07 140.54 -0.22
C MET A 390 117.03 142.01 -0.67
N GLN A 391 115.86 142.61 -0.92
CA GLN A 391 115.79 143.98 -1.48
C GLN A 391 114.80 144.94 -0.78
N ALA A 392 114.92 145.04 0.55
CA ALA A 392 114.50 146.21 1.35
C ALA A 392 112.98 146.36 1.56
N GLN A 393 112.45 146.36 2.79
CA GLN A 393 112.88 147.10 3.99
C GLN A 393 113.04 148.62 3.78
N GLN A 394 112.24 149.25 2.93
CA GLN A 394 111.87 150.68 3.08
C GLN A 394 110.86 151.12 2.01
N ALA A 395 109.63 150.63 2.10
CA ALA A 395 108.41 151.34 1.66
C ALA A 395 107.21 150.39 1.86
N VAL A 396 106.76 150.25 3.11
CA VAL A 396 105.57 151.00 3.57
C VAL A 396 104.29 150.24 3.23
N ASP A 397 103.72 149.60 4.26
CA ASP A 397 102.61 150.14 5.08
C ASP A 397 101.48 150.93 4.41
N ARG A 398 101.34 150.92 3.08
CA ARG A 398 100.23 151.59 2.38
C ARG A 398 99.24 150.66 1.71
N ALA A 399 99.58 149.39 1.48
CA ALA A 399 98.63 148.46 0.86
C ALA A 399 97.95 147.52 1.87
N ARG A 400 97.72 148.02 3.10
CA ARG A 400 96.97 147.38 4.17
C ARG A 400 95.44 147.43 3.96
N ARG A 401 94.90 147.45 2.74
CA ARG A 401 93.44 147.66 2.54
C ARG A 401 92.70 146.86 1.47
N GLU A 402 93.29 145.88 0.76
CA GLU A 402 92.54 145.19 -0.31
C GLU A 402 92.42 143.65 -0.23
N VAL A 403 92.99 142.98 0.78
CA VAL A 403 92.93 141.48 0.86
C VAL A 403 92.01 140.96 1.97
N GLU A 404 91.27 141.84 2.64
CA GLU A 404 90.24 141.48 3.63
C GLU A 404 88.90 141.03 2.99
N SER A 405 88.77 140.96 1.66
CA SER A 405 87.53 140.54 0.97
C SER A 405 87.52 139.12 0.39
N HIS A 406 88.62 138.36 0.41
CA HIS A 406 88.65 136.99 -0.14
C HIS A 406 88.63 135.87 0.91
N LEU A 407 88.87 136.19 2.19
CA LEU A 407 88.77 135.23 3.30
C LEU A 407 87.34 134.99 3.82
N LYS A 408 86.30 135.43 3.09
CA LYS A 408 84.88 135.24 3.44
C LYS A 408 84.12 134.23 2.57
N GLN A 409 84.75 133.54 1.62
CA GLN A 409 84.06 132.57 0.73
C GLN A 409 84.35 131.09 1.01
N TRP A 410 85.17 130.76 2.00
CA TRP A 410 85.66 129.38 2.18
C TRP A 410 84.91 128.55 3.25
N ALA A 411 84.37 129.17 4.32
CA ALA A 411 83.76 128.43 5.43
C ALA A 411 82.24 128.11 5.28
N ALA A 412 81.59 128.48 4.17
CA ALA A 412 80.13 128.27 3.96
C ALA A 412 79.77 127.15 2.98
N ARG A 413 80.75 126.56 2.27
CA ARG A 413 80.53 125.50 1.26
C ARG A 413 80.71 124.08 1.81
N GLU A 414 81.56 123.88 2.81
CA GLU A 414 81.83 122.54 3.39
C GLU A 414 80.66 121.95 4.19
N ARG A 415 79.86 122.79 4.88
CA ARG A 415 78.71 122.28 5.68
C ARG A 415 77.49 121.88 4.85
N LYS A 416 77.23 122.54 3.71
CA LYS A 416 76.09 122.19 2.84
C LYS A 416 76.29 120.85 2.10
N PHE A 417 77.52 120.44 1.82
CA PHE A 417 77.82 119.21 1.08
C PHE A 417 77.75 117.96 1.96
N ALA A 418 78.07 118.07 3.25
CA ALA A 418 77.96 116.97 4.20
C ALA A 418 76.50 116.64 4.59
N GLU A 419 75.63 117.66 4.72
CA GLU A 419 74.21 117.48 5.06
C GLU A 419 73.38 116.87 3.91
N GLU A 420 73.77 117.07 2.65
CA GLU A 420 73.09 116.53 1.47
C GLU A 420 73.40 115.03 1.24
N LEU A 421 74.62 114.60 1.59
CA LEU A 421 75.07 113.20 1.53
C LEU A 421 74.34 112.31 2.56
N GLU A 422 74.11 112.81 3.77
CA GLU A 422 73.45 112.05 4.84
C GLU A 422 71.93 111.93 4.61
N ARG A 423 71.29 112.97 4.06
CA ARG A 423 69.86 112.93 3.67
C ARG A 423 69.56 111.91 2.56
N LEU A 424 70.44 111.81 1.56
CA LEU A 424 70.28 110.84 0.46
C LEU A 424 70.54 109.40 0.93
N HIS A 425 71.45 109.20 1.89
CA HIS A 425 71.74 107.87 2.44
C HIS A 425 70.58 107.30 3.26
N VAL A 426 69.91 108.14 4.07
CA VAL A 426 68.73 107.73 4.87
C VAL A 426 67.51 107.44 4.01
N GLN A 427 67.29 108.21 2.92
CA GLN A 427 66.18 107.95 1.99
C GLN A 427 66.38 106.65 1.19
N ALA A 428 67.61 106.30 0.85
CA ALA A 428 67.93 105.06 0.15
C ALA A 428 67.80 103.81 1.05
N SER A 429 68.19 103.89 2.33
CA SER A 429 68.04 102.75 3.25
C SER A 429 66.57 102.46 3.59
N GLN A 430 65.76 103.50 3.80
CA GLN A 430 64.33 103.36 4.09
C GLN A 430 63.54 102.80 2.90
N ALA A 431 63.90 103.17 1.66
CA ALA A 431 63.28 102.60 0.46
C ALA A 431 63.66 101.12 0.25
N ARG A 432 64.89 100.72 0.60
CA ARG A 432 65.36 99.33 0.51
C ARG A 432 64.69 98.43 1.55
N GLU A 433 64.61 98.87 2.80
CA GLU A 433 63.90 98.12 3.85
C GLU A 433 62.39 97.99 3.58
N ALA A 434 61.75 99.04 3.04
CA ALA A 434 60.33 98.98 2.68
C ALA A 434 60.06 97.99 1.54
N ALA A 435 60.96 97.93 0.54
CA ALA A 435 60.86 96.95 -0.54
C ALA A 435 61.10 95.52 -0.04
N GLU A 436 62.16 95.27 0.74
CA GLU A 436 62.47 93.95 1.31
C GLU A 436 61.34 93.42 2.21
N ARG A 437 60.70 94.29 3.02
CA ARG A 437 59.53 93.91 3.84
C ARG A 437 58.31 93.57 3.00
N ALA A 438 57.97 94.37 1.99
CA ALA A 438 56.84 94.09 1.12
C ALA A 438 57.03 92.78 0.30
N TYR A 439 58.28 92.44 -0.06
CA TYR A 439 58.60 91.17 -0.71
C TYR A 439 58.54 89.98 0.25
N ALA A 440 59.07 90.11 1.47
CA ALA A 440 59.02 89.07 2.49
C ALA A 440 57.58 88.74 2.92
N GLU A 441 56.71 89.75 3.06
CA GLU A 441 55.29 89.55 3.35
C GLU A 441 54.56 88.78 2.24
N ARG A 442 54.93 89.02 0.97
CA ARG A 442 54.32 88.34 -0.18
C ARG A 442 54.84 86.92 -0.40
N GLU A 443 56.10 86.65 -0.05
CA GLU A 443 56.67 85.29 -0.04
C GLU A 443 56.04 84.46 1.09
N ALA A 444 55.94 85.02 2.30
CA ALA A 444 55.29 84.36 3.44
C ALA A 444 53.80 84.05 3.16
N ALA A 445 53.08 84.93 2.45
CA ALA A 445 51.68 84.69 2.06
C ALA A 445 51.53 83.50 1.10
N LEU A 446 52.42 83.37 0.10
CA LEU A 446 52.41 82.25 -0.84
C LEU A 446 52.86 80.93 -0.20
N GLU A 447 53.81 80.97 0.73
CA GLU A 447 54.22 79.79 1.49
C GLU A 447 53.11 79.26 2.41
N GLU A 448 52.36 80.16 3.06
CA GLU A 448 51.20 79.76 3.89
C GLU A 448 50.05 79.23 3.00
N GLU A 449 49.83 79.77 1.81
CA GLU A 449 48.87 79.24 0.83
C GLU A 449 49.29 77.83 0.32
N LEU A 450 50.58 77.60 0.08
CA LEU A 450 51.09 76.29 -0.34
C LEU A 450 50.99 75.25 0.79
N LYS A 451 51.25 75.66 2.03
CA LYS A 451 51.07 74.82 3.22
C LYS A 451 49.60 74.44 3.46
N THR A 452 48.67 75.38 3.30
CA THR A 452 47.23 75.09 3.43
C THR A 452 46.73 74.17 2.32
N LEU A 453 47.22 74.31 1.08
CA LEU A 453 46.92 73.39 -0.01
C LEU A 453 47.49 71.98 0.20
N ARG A 454 48.71 71.84 0.73
CA ARG A 454 49.27 70.53 1.08
C ARG A 454 48.45 69.82 2.16
N GLN A 455 48.00 70.57 3.17
CA GLN A 455 47.10 70.04 4.19
C GLN A 455 45.73 69.65 3.61
N ALA A 456 45.20 70.43 2.66
CA ALA A 456 43.98 70.09 1.95
C ALA A 456 44.14 68.84 1.07
N LEU A 457 45.31 68.65 0.44
CA LEU A 457 45.64 67.48 -0.38
C LEU A 457 45.71 66.19 0.44
N GLU A 458 46.36 66.22 1.61
CA GLU A 458 46.38 65.08 2.54
C GLU A 458 44.98 64.75 3.08
N ARG A 459 44.20 65.77 3.49
CA ARG A 459 42.80 65.55 3.91
C ARG A 459 41.94 64.96 2.80
N ALA A 460 42.08 65.44 1.56
CA ALA A 460 41.35 64.89 0.42
C ALA A 460 41.74 63.43 0.12
N ARG A 461 43.01 63.03 0.33
CA ARG A 461 43.46 61.64 0.21
C ARG A 461 42.85 60.75 1.29
N GLU A 462 42.85 61.21 2.54
CA GLU A 462 42.27 60.48 3.67
C GLU A 462 40.75 60.31 3.49
N GLU A 463 40.03 61.37 3.13
CA GLU A 463 38.59 61.34 2.84
C GLU A 463 38.26 60.40 1.68
N ALA A 464 39.07 60.38 0.62
CA ALA A 464 38.89 59.44 -0.50
C ALA A 464 39.10 57.98 -0.06
N ALA A 465 40.14 57.70 0.74
CA ALA A 465 40.42 56.36 1.25
C ALA A 465 39.39 55.87 2.28
N GLU A 466 38.79 56.78 3.04
CA GLU A 466 37.71 56.48 3.98
C GLU A 466 36.37 56.25 3.27
N ARG A 467 36.06 57.03 2.23
CA ARG A 467 34.91 56.77 1.33
C ARG A 467 35.04 55.44 0.60
N GLU A 468 36.23 55.09 0.11
CA GLU A 468 36.47 53.79 -0.53
C GLU A 468 36.26 52.62 0.43
N ARG A 469 36.72 52.76 1.69
CA ARG A 469 36.50 51.76 2.75
C ARG A 469 35.03 51.64 3.16
N SER A 470 34.33 52.75 3.36
CA SER A 470 32.91 52.71 3.75
C SER A 470 32.02 52.15 2.64
N LEU A 471 32.30 52.46 1.37
CA LEU A 471 31.61 51.87 0.22
C LEU A 471 31.88 50.37 0.10
N ARG A 472 33.13 49.92 0.37
CA ARG A 472 33.48 48.49 0.45
C ARG A 472 32.69 47.78 1.54
N GLU A 473 32.72 48.28 2.77
CA GLU A 473 32.02 47.67 3.91
C GLU A 473 30.49 47.63 3.70
N ALA A 474 29.89 48.72 3.21
CA ALA A 474 28.46 48.75 2.89
C ALA A 474 28.10 47.76 1.77
N SER A 475 28.96 47.61 0.75
CA SER A 475 28.73 46.64 -0.33
C SER A 475 28.84 45.19 0.16
N GLU A 476 29.82 44.88 1.02
CA GLU A 476 30.00 43.56 1.60
C GLU A 476 28.82 43.18 2.50
N GLN A 477 28.29 44.13 3.27
CA GLN A 477 27.07 43.95 4.06
C GLN A 477 25.87 43.65 3.17
N THR A 478 25.64 44.45 2.12
CA THR A 478 24.52 44.26 1.20
C THR A 478 24.60 42.91 0.46
N LEU A 479 25.81 42.52 0.03
CA LEU A 479 26.05 41.23 -0.62
C LEU A 479 25.90 40.05 0.35
N ALA A 480 26.26 40.24 1.62
CA ALA A 480 26.08 39.25 2.68
C ALA A 480 24.59 39.06 3.04
N GLU A 481 23.81 40.13 3.06
CA GLU A 481 22.35 40.08 3.26
C GLU A 481 21.66 39.36 2.09
N ALA A 482 21.95 39.73 0.86
CA ALA A 482 21.42 39.05 -0.33
C ALA A 482 21.79 37.54 -0.36
N ARG A 483 23.03 37.19 0.02
CA ARG A 483 23.46 35.79 0.16
C ARG A 483 22.70 35.05 1.24
N ARG A 484 22.43 35.69 2.39
CA ARG A 484 21.65 35.09 3.47
C ARG A 484 20.21 34.83 3.04
N GLU A 485 19.57 35.76 2.35
CA GLU A 485 18.21 35.58 1.83
C GLU A 485 18.16 34.45 0.79
N ALA A 486 19.10 34.42 -0.16
CA ALA A 486 19.20 33.35 -1.14
C ALA A 486 19.48 31.99 -0.49
N GLN A 487 20.39 31.93 0.50
CA GLN A 487 20.64 30.69 1.26
C GLN A 487 19.42 30.22 2.04
N ALA A 488 18.64 31.14 2.64
CA ALA A 488 17.42 30.79 3.35
C ALA A 488 16.36 30.19 2.41
N GLN A 489 16.20 30.76 1.21
CA GLN A 489 15.29 30.22 0.19
C GLN A 489 15.74 28.84 -0.32
N ILE A 490 17.03 28.68 -0.63
CA ILE A 490 17.59 27.38 -1.04
C ILE A 490 17.43 26.33 0.07
N GLN A 491 17.68 26.71 1.32
CA GLN A 491 17.55 25.82 2.47
C GLN A 491 16.10 25.37 2.68
N ALA A 492 15.13 26.27 2.56
CA ALA A 492 13.72 25.93 2.65
C ALA A 492 13.27 24.96 1.54
N LEU A 493 13.78 25.12 0.31
CA LEU A 493 13.51 24.20 -0.80
C LEU A 493 14.16 22.82 -0.58
N LEU A 494 15.38 22.76 -0.05
CA LEU A 494 16.06 21.51 0.30
C LEU A 494 15.33 20.75 1.41
N GLU A 495 14.88 21.44 2.45
CA GLU A 495 14.08 20.84 3.51
C GLU A 495 12.77 20.26 2.97
N ARG A 496 12.13 20.96 2.04
CA ARG A 496 10.93 20.47 1.36
C ARG A 496 11.21 19.26 0.45
N GLU A 497 12.32 19.24 -0.28
CA GLU A 497 12.75 18.07 -1.07
C GLU A 497 12.97 16.85 -0.15
N HIS A 498 13.66 17.03 0.98
CA HIS A 498 13.89 15.97 1.95
C HIS A 498 12.57 15.43 2.53
N GLU A 499 11.62 16.31 2.86
CA GLU A 499 10.30 15.92 3.36
C GLU A 499 9.53 15.09 2.34
N LEU A 500 9.49 15.52 1.07
CA LEU A 500 8.82 14.78 0.01
C LEU A 500 9.52 13.46 -0.29
N HIS A 501 10.85 13.42 -0.25
CA HIS A 501 11.59 12.18 -0.45
C HIS A 501 11.31 11.17 0.67
N ALA A 502 11.18 11.62 1.92
CA ALA A 502 10.79 10.78 3.05
C ALA A 502 9.36 10.24 2.86
N ARG A 503 8.41 11.08 2.43
CA ARG A 503 7.03 10.67 2.11
C ARG A 503 6.98 9.64 0.97
N LEU A 504 7.76 9.85 -0.09
CA LEU A 504 7.85 8.92 -1.22
C LEU A 504 8.38 7.55 -0.76
N LEU A 505 9.40 7.53 0.10
CA LEU A 505 9.95 6.30 0.68
C LEU A 505 8.92 5.57 1.54
N ALA A 506 8.13 6.30 2.34
CA ALA A 506 7.06 5.72 3.14
C ALA A 506 5.97 5.07 2.27
N GLU A 507 5.50 5.77 1.22
CA GLU A 507 4.52 5.24 0.27
C GLU A 507 5.04 4.00 -0.49
N GLN A 508 6.32 3.99 -0.89
CA GLN A 508 6.95 2.82 -1.51
C GLN A 508 6.99 1.61 -0.56
N GLN A 509 7.26 1.82 0.72
CA GLN A 509 7.22 0.77 1.73
C GLN A 509 5.79 0.24 1.94
N THR A 510 4.79 1.13 1.99
CA THR A 510 3.38 0.74 2.08
C THR A 510 2.95 -0.10 0.87
N ARG A 511 3.30 0.34 -0.34
CA ARG A 511 3.04 -0.41 -1.58
C ARG A 511 3.69 -1.79 -1.55
N HIS A 512 4.96 -1.88 -1.15
CA HIS A 512 5.67 -3.16 -1.05
C HIS A 512 5.01 -4.10 -0.04
N GLY A 513 4.53 -3.58 1.10
CA GLY A 513 3.76 -4.35 2.08
C GLY A 513 2.46 -4.92 1.51
N ILE A 514 1.74 -4.14 0.71
CA ILE A 514 0.51 -4.59 0.02
C ILE A 514 0.85 -5.68 -1.01
N GLU A 515 1.92 -5.53 -1.79
CA GLU A 515 2.38 -6.53 -2.76
C GLU A 515 2.74 -7.87 -2.08
N LEU A 516 3.40 -7.83 -0.92
CA LEU A 516 3.70 -9.02 -0.11
C LEU A 516 2.43 -9.74 0.39
N GLN A 517 1.46 -8.99 0.92
CA GLN A 517 0.19 -9.56 1.39
C GLN A 517 -0.62 -10.17 0.24
N LEU A 518 -0.59 -9.55 -0.95
CA LEU A 518 -1.24 -10.10 -2.13
C LEU A 518 -0.55 -11.41 -2.55
N ALA A 519 0.78 -11.42 -2.61
CA ALA A 519 1.55 -12.62 -2.97
C ALA A 519 1.30 -13.79 -2.00
N GLU A 520 1.22 -13.52 -0.69
CA GLU A 520 0.88 -14.53 0.32
C GLU A 520 -0.53 -15.10 0.09
N LYS A 521 -1.53 -14.24 -0.14
CA LYS A 521 -2.90 -14.67 -0.41
C LYS A 521 -3.00 -15.47 -1.72
N THR A 522 -2.34 -15.03 -2.78
CA THR A 522 -2.29 -15.75 -4.06
C THR A 522 -1.60 -17.11 -3.90
N HIS A 523 -0.55 -17.19 -3.08
CA HIS A 523 0.12 -18.47 -2.79
C HIS A 523 -0.81 -19.45 -2.06
N LEU A 524 -1.52 -18.98 -1.02
CA LEU A 524 -2.51 -19.79 -0.30
C LEU A 524 -3.65 -20.27 -1.22
N LEU A 525 -4.11 -19.41 -2.13
CA LEU A 525 -5.09 -19.78 -3.13
C LEU A 525 -4.59 -20.89 -4.06
N ASN A 526 -3.37 -20.75 -4.56
CA ASN A 526 -2.77 -21.76 -5.45
C ASN A 526 -2.64 -23.12 -4.74
N ILE A 527 -2.24 -23.13 -3.46
CA ILE A 527 -2.24 -24.36 -2.64
C ILE A 527 -3.63 -24.98 -2.56
N ALA A 528 -4.67 -24.17 -2.33
CA ALA A 528 -6.05 -24.66 -2.24
C ALA A 528 -6.54 -25.22 -3.58
N ILE A 529 -6.24 -24.55 -4.70
CA ILE A 529 -6.55 -25.04 -6.05
C ILE A 529 -5.83 -26.36 -6.33
N GLU A 530 -4.56 -26.47 -5.95
CA GLU A 530 -3.76 -27.67 -6.14
C GLU A 530 -4.29 -28.85 -5.31
N GLN A 531 -4.72 -28.60 -4.08
CA GLN A 531 -5.41 -29.60 -3.25
C GLN A 531 -6.73 -30.06 -3.88
N LYS A 532 -7.54 -29.12 -4.39
CA LYS A 532 -8.78 -29.45 -5.10
C LYS A 532 -8.49 -30.32 -6.33
N ASN A 533 -7.57 -29.90 -7.19
CA ASN A 533 -7.21 -30.65 -8.39
C ASN A 533 -6.67 -32.05 -8.05
N ARG A 534 -5.93 -32.19 -6.95
CA ARG A 534 -5.46 -33.49 -6.47
C ARG A 534 -6.61 -34.40 -6.04
N LEU A 535 -7.57 -33.87 -5.30
CA LEU A 535 -8.78 -34.61 -4.91
C LEU A 535 -9.61 -35.02 -6.12
N ASP A 536 -9.78 -34.12 -7.09
CA ASP A 536 -10.50 -34.40 -8.35
C ASP A 536 -9.79 -35.50 -9.16
N ALA A 537 -8.45 -35.47 -9.20
CA ALA A 537 -7.65 -36.51 -9.85
C ALA A 537 -7.72 -37.86 -9.13
N GLU A 538 -7.69 -37.88 -7.79
CA GLU A 538 -7.88 -39.09 -7.01
C GLU A 538 -9.27 -39.68 -7.24
N LEU A 539 -10.31 -38.85 -7.24
CA LEU A 539 -11.68 -39.28 -7.54
C LEU A 539 -11.79 -39.88 -8.95
N ALA A 540 -11.19 -39.23 -9.95
CA ALA A 540 -11.16 -39.73 -11.31
C ALA A 540 -10.41 -41.08 -11.40
N HIS A 541 -9.29 -41.22 -10.68
CA HIS A 541 -8.53 -42.46 -10.61
C HIS A 541 -9.36 -43.61 -10.00
N TYR A 542 -10.02 -43.39 -8.87
CA TYR A 542 -10.89 -44.39 -8.26
C TYR A 542 -12.07 -44.77 -9.16
N THR A 543 -12.63 -43.79 -9.86
CA THR A 543 -13.71 -44.02 -10.83
C THR A 543 -13.24 -44.92 -11.98
N GLU A 544 -12.05 -44.66 -12.52
CA GLU A 544 -11.48 -45.49 -13.60
C GLU A 544 -11.06 -46.88 -13.11
N GLN A 545 -10.47 -47.00 -11.91
CA GLN A 545 -10.16 -48.29 -11.30
C GLN A 545 -11.42 -49.13 -11.10
N SER A 546 -12.48 -48.53 -10.55
CA SER A 546 -13.77 -49.19 -10.39
C SER A 546 -14.31 -49.69 -11.74
N ARG A 547 -14.20 -48.88 -12.79
CA ARG A 547 -14.60 -49.26 -14.15
C ARG A 547 -13.77 -50.41 -14.71
N LYS A 548 -12.43 -50.40 -14.54
CA LYS A 548 -11.54 -51.49 -14.97
C LYS A 548 -11.82 -52.78 -14.21
N LEU A 549 -12.01 -52.71 -12.90
CA LEU A 549 -12.40 -53.85 -12.07
C LEU A 549 -13.74 -54.44 -12.51
N ALA A 550 -14.73 -53.59 -12.81
CA ALA A 550 -16.01 -54.02 -13.36
C ALA A 550 -15.85 -54.73 -14.71
N ASP A 551 -15.01 -54.20 -15.61
CA ASP A 551 -14.72 -54.79 -16.91
C ASP A 551 -13.90 -56.09 -16.82
N GLU A 552 -12.96 -56.19 -15.89
CA GLU A 552 -12.21 -57.40 -15.59
C GLU A 552 -13.10 -58.48 -14.98
N LEU A 553 -13.94 -58.14 -14.00
CA LEU A 553 -14.97 -59.04 -13.47
C LEU A 553 -15.89 -59.53 -14.60
N ALA A 554 -16.35 -58.63 -15.47
CA ALA A 554 -17.18 -59.00 -16.61
C ALA A 554 -16.43 -59.92 -17.61
N ARG A 555 -15.13 -59.70 -17.84
CA ARG A 555 -14.31 -60.58 -18.70
C ARG A 555 -14.04 -61.95 -18.05
N ILE A 556 -13.75 -61.98 -16.76
CA ILE A 556 -13.59 -63.19 -15.98
C ILE A 556 -14.88 -64.02 -16.03
N HIS A 557 -16.04 -63.39 -15.79
CA HIS A 557 -17.35 -64.04 -15.90
C HIS A 557 -17.64 -64.58 -17.31
N ARG A 558 -17.09 -63.96 -18.36
CA ARG A 558 -17.20 -64.42 -19.75
C ARG A 558 -16.15 -65.46 -20.15
N SER A 559 -15.11 -65.68 -19.36
CA SER A 559 -14.01 -66.59 -19.69
C SER A 559 -14.41 -68.06 -19.61
N TYR A 560 -13.83 -68.87 -20.49
CA TYR A 560 -14.13 -70.30 -20.62
C TYR A 560 -13.70 -71.09 -19.36
N THR A 561 -12.60 -70.70 -18.71
CA THR A 561 -12.13 -71.26 -17.44
C THR A 561 -13.05 -70.95 -16.27
N TRP A 562 -13.66 -69.76 -16.21
CA TRP A 562 -14.67 -69.45 -15.19
C TRP A 562 -15.92 -70.30 -15.36
N ARG A 563 -16.38 -70.49 -16.60
CA ARG A 563 -17.52 -71.37 -16.95
C ARG A 563 -17.21 -72.85 -16.70
N LEU A 564 -15.99 -73.32 -16.99
CA LEU A 564 -15.55 -74.70 -16.76
C LEU A 564 -15.25 -75.03 -15.30
N THR A 565 -14.78 -74.07 -14.51
CA THR A 565 -14.50 -74.27 -13.07
C THR A 565 -15.72 -74.00 -12.19
N LEU A 566 -16.83 -73.51 -12.76
CA LEU A 566 -18.10 -73.30 -12.06
C LEU A 566 -18.58 -74.57 -11.29
N PRO A 567 -18.52 -75.79 -11.86
CA PRO A 567 -18.88 -77.02 -11.14
C PRO A 567 -17.86 -77.39 -10.05
N LEU A 568 -16.57 -77.18 -10.31
CA LEU A 568 -15.48 -77.49 -9.36
C LEU A 568 -15.44 -76.53 -8.17
N ARG A 569 -15.87 -75.27 -8.35
CA ARG A 569 -16.00 -74.30 -7.25
C ARG A 569 -17.25 -74.54 -6.41
N ARG A 570 -18.34 -74.99 -7.03
CA ARG A 570 -19.49 -75.56 -6.30
C ARG A 570 -19.09 -76.77 -5.46
N LEU A 571 -18.21 -77.64 -5.98
CA LEU A 571 -17.62 -78.76 -5.23
C LEU A 571 -16.58 -78.34 -4.17
N GLY A 572 -15.79 -77.31 -4.41
CA GLY A 572 -14.81 -76.77 -3.45
C GLY A 572 -15.45 -76.12 -2.23
N ALA A 573 -16.61 -75.45 -2.42
CA ALA A 573 -17.45 -74.98 -1.32
C ALA A 573 -18.07 -76.14 -0.52
N TRP A 574 -18.27 -77.30 -1.15
CA TRP A 574 -18.82 -78.50 -0.53
C TRP A 574 -17.76 -79.31 0.26
N LEU A 575 -16.49 -79.25 -0.15
CA LEU A 575 -15.36 -79.98 0.46
C LEU A 575 -14.57 -79.16 1.50
N ALA A 576 -14.85 -77.87 1.68
CA ALA A 576 -14.24 -77.08 2.73
C ALA A 576 -14.61 -77.67 4.11
N PRO A 577 -13.64 -78.11 4.95
CA PRO A 577 -13.94 -78.80 6.19
C PRO A 577 -14.73 -77.87 7.12
N ARG A 578 -15.94 -78.29 7.50
CA ARG A 578 -16.74 -77.69 8.58
C ARG A 578 -15.90 -77.66 9.85
N ARG A 579 -15.25 -76.54 10.15
CA ARG A 579 -14.53 -76.36 11.41
C ARG A 579 -15.54 -76.52 12.56
N ARG A 580 -15.31 -77.54 13.39
CA ARG A 580 -15.95 -77.72 14.69
C ARG A 580 -15.66 -76.49 15.55
N ARG A 581 -16.69 -76.04 16.25
CA ARG A 581 -16.57 -75.11 17.38
C ARG A 581 -15.72 -75.78 18.45
N ASP A 582 -14.53 -75.27 18.68
CA ASP A 582 -13.84 -75.43 19.95
C ASP A 582 -13.60 -74.03 20.54
N ALA A 583 -14.13 -73.83 21.73
CA ALA A 583 -13.83 -72.72 22.60
C ALA A 583 -12.48 -72.99 23.26
N SER A 584 -11.47 -72.20 22.90
CA SER A 584 -10.35 -71.79 23.77
C SER A 584 -9.21 -71.20 22.94
N THR A 585 -8.63 -70.11 23.47
CA THR A 585 -7.36 -69.44 23.15
C THR A 585 -7.34 -68.29 22.13
N PRO A 586 -6.49 -67.26 22.39
CA PRO A 586 -6.92 -65.87 22.47
C PRO A 586 -6.25 -64.92 21.46
N ASP A 587 -6.68 -63.66 21.50
CA ASP A 587 -5.99 -62.44 21.09
C ASP A 587 -5.18 -62.47 19.78
N SER A 588 -5.84 -61.95 18.73
CA SER A 588 -5.17 -61.07 17.77
C SER A 588 -6.03 -59.84 17.58
N ALA A 589 -5.97 -58.96 18.58
CA ALA A 589 -6.34 -57.56 18.44
C ALA A 589 -5.40 -56.91 17.41
N LEU A 590 -5.83 -56.85 16.15
CA LEU A 590 -5.41 -55.77 15.26
C LEU A 590 -6.30 -54.58 15.56
N LEU A 591 -5.83 -53.78 16.51
CA LEU A 591 -6.15 -52.38 16.69
C LEU A 591 -6.11 -51.68 15.33
N VAL A 592 -7.28 -51.41 14.74
CA VAL A 592 -7.44 -50.19 13.94
C VAL A 592 -7.64 -49.07 14.95
N GLY A 593 -6.52 -48.58 15.46
CA GLY A 593 -6.48 -47.37 16.26
C GLY A 593 -6.82 -46.16 15.39
N ASP A 594 -7.64 -45.28 15.96
CA ASP A 594 -7.56 -43.83 15.84
C ASP A 594 -7.11 -43.27 14.49
N ILE A 595 -8.04 -43.20 13.53
CA ILE A 595 -7.96 -42.22 12.45
C ILE A 595 -9.15 -41.27 12.59
N PHE A 596 -9.10 -40.41 13.61
CA PHE A 596 -9.73 -39.08 13.64
C PHE A 596 -9.32 -38.39 14.96
N PRO A 597 -8.28 -37.55 15.01
CA PRO A 597 -8.27 -36.49 16.01
C PRO A 597 -9.32 -35.47 15.58
N ALA A 598 -10.40 -35.34 16.37
CA ALA A 598 -11.26 -34.18 16.33
C ALA A 598 -10.38 -32.91 16.42
N PRO A 599 -10.65 -31.86 15.62
CA PRO A 599 -9.90 -30.61 15.76
C PRO A 599 -10.19 -30.03 17.15
N ARG A 600 -9.21 -30.11 18.04
CA ARG A 600 -9.15 -29.28 19.24
C ARG A 600 -9.14 -27.83 18.78
N THR A 601 -10.22 -27.13 19.06
CA THR A 601 -10.29 -25.67 19.05
C THR A 601 -9.19 -25.14 19.96
N LYS A 602 -8.07 -24.71 19.37
CA LYS A 602 -7.13 -23.84 20.07
C LYS A 602 -7.84 -22.50 20.25
N ALA A 603 -8.25 -22.25 21.48
CA ALA A 603 -8.58 -20.93 21.96
C ALA A 603 -7.44 -19.97 21.60
N TRP A 604 -7.82 -18.84 21.01
CA TRP A 604 -6.98 -17.66 20.92
C TRP A 604 -6.57 -17.23 22.34
N PRO A 605 -5.30 -16.86 22.59
CA PRO A 605 -4.95 -16.22 23.85
C PRO A 605 -5.64 -14.85 23.89
N GLY A 606 -6.49 -14.67 24.90
CA GLY A 606 -7.00 -13.37 25.29
C GLY A 606 -5.85 -12.46 25.68
N ASP A 607 -5.89 -11.27 25.13
CA ASP A 607 -5.05 -10.13 25.47
C ASP A 607 -5.50 -9.58 26.84
N ASP A 608 -5.09 -10.27 27.91
CA ASP A 608 -5.34 -9.86 29.29
C ASP A 608 -4.14 -9.01 29.77
N GLY A 609 -4.02 -7.82 29.18
CA GLY A 609 -2.95 -6.87 29.42
C GLY A 609 -3.45 -5.46 29.73
N THR A 610 -4.41 -5.31 30.65
CA THR A 610 -4.71 -3.99 31.25
C THR A 610 -4.35 -4.00 32.74
N PRO A 611 -3.46 -3.10 33.22
CA PRO A 611 -3.29 -2.90 34.64
C PRO A 611 -4.45 -2.03 35.16
N LYS A 612 -5.34 -2.64 35.94
CA LYS A 612 -6.23 -1.90 36.86
C LYS A 612 -5.55 -1.76 38.21
N THR A 613 -5.04 -0.57 38.49
CA THR A 613 -4.89 -0.05 39.86
C THR A 613 -6.12 0.81 40.16
N ASP A 614 -6.82 0.44 41.23
CA ASP A 614 -7.96 1.13 41.83
C ASP A 614 -7.43 2.19 42.86
N PRO A 615 -8.27 2.97 43.58
CA PRO A 615 -8.91 4.22 43.16
C PRO A 615 -8.50 5.44 44.03
N SER A 616 -9.13 6.58 43.74
CA SER A 616 -9.39 7.73 44.63
C SER A 616 -8.29 8.79 44.84
N PHE A 617 -8.43 9.92 44.15
CA PHE A 617 -8.42 11.25 44.78
C PHE A 617 -9.02 12.32 43.84
N VAL A 618 -10.09 12.97 44.31
CA VAL A 618 -10.67 14.26 43.85
C VAL A 618 -10.32 15.24 44.98
N PRO A 619 -9.86 16.50 44.78
CA PRO A 619 -10.60 17.60 44.13
C PRO A 619 -9.67 18.57 43.35
N ALA A 620 -10.02 19.68 42.70
CA ALA A 620 -11.15 20.60 42.75
C ALA A 620 -11.17 21.43 41.44
N GLU A 621 -12.35 21.81 40.95
CA GLU A 621 -12.57 23.05 40.19
C GLU A 621 -12.38 24.27 41.14
N PRO A 622 -12.05 25.50 40.67
CA PRO A 622 -12.88 26.22 39.68
C PRO A 622 -12.16 27.25 38.77
N ALA A 623 -12.99 27.96 38.00
CA ALA A 623 -12.80 29.28 37.39
C ALA A 623 -12.34 29.32 35.92
N LYS A 624 -13.34 29.30 35.02
CA LYS A 624 -13.28 30.08 33.77
C LYS A 624 -13.78 31.49 34.07
N GLU A 625 -12.86 32.44 34.12
CA GLU A 625 -13.16 33.86 33.98
C GLU A 625 -13.20 34.24 32.50
N GLN A 626 -14.27 34.94 32.15
CA GLN A 626 -14.43 35.69 30.91
C GLN A 626 -13.33 36.75 30.77
N GLN A 627 -12.83 36.92 29.55
CA GLN A 627 -12.48 38.26 29.08
C GLN A 627 -12.78 38.40 27.59
N GLN A 628 -13.78 39.25 27.36
CA GLN A 628 -14.23 39.82 26.11
C GLN A 628 -13.67 41.24 26.09
N ILE A 629 -12.80 41.59 25.12
CA ILE A 629 -12.47 42.98 24.80
C ILE A 629 -12.29 43.13 23.28
N ASP A 630 -13.31 43.75 22.69
CA ASP A 630 -13.30 44.84 21.70
C ASP A 630 -12.51 44.76 20.38
N ALA A 631 -13.29 44.83 19.30
CA ALA A 631 -12.92 45.43 18.01
C ALA A 631 -12.80 46.98 18.16
N PRO A 632 -12.21 47.74 17.20
CA PRO A 632 -12.95 48.03 15.96
C PRO A 632 -12.09 48.33 14.71
N ALA A 633 -12.83 48.60 13.62
CA ALA A 633 -12.50 49.40 12.45
C ALA A 633 -11.80 48.72 11.26
N LYS A 634 -12.62 48.31 10.29
CA LYS A 634 -12.30 48.46 8.86
C LYS A 634 -13.14 49.60 8.30
N ASN A 635 -12.48 50.59 7.71
CA ASN A 635 -13.08 51.59 6.84
C ASN A 635 -12.26 51.63 5.53
N ASP A 636 -12.99 51.52 4.43
CA ASP A 636 -12.79 52.03 3.06
C ASP A 636 -11.39 52.38 2.51
N GLU A 637 -11.11 51.88 1.29
CA GLU A 637 -10.96 52.62 0.02
C GLU A 637 -10.23 51.74 -1.01
N ARG A 638 -10.89 51.31 -2.10
CA ARG A 638 -10.77 51.88 -3.46
C ARG A 638 -9.33 52.07 -3.97
N GLN A 639 -8.88 51.15 -4.83
CA GLN A 639 -8.54 51.42 -6.24
C GLN A 639 -8.37 50.10 -7.01
#